data_AF-A0AAJ0BXF3-F1
#
_entry.id   AF-A0AAJ0BXF3-F1
#
_cell.length_a   1.000
_cell.length_b   1.000
_cell.length_c   1.000
_cell.angle_alpha   90.00
_cell.angle_beta   90.00
_cell.angle_gamma   90.00
#
_symmetry.space_group_name_H-M   'P 1'
#
loop_
_entity.id
_entity.type
_entity.pdbx_description
1 polymer ?
#
loop_
_entity_poly.entity_id
_entity_poly.type
_entity_poly.pdbx_seq_one_letter_code
_entity_poly.pdbx_strand_id
1 'polypeptide(L)'
;MLVRSAPRCATKLRLPTSRASLRYARPQCRPYSMPAQGAPSSSLSSAGMLAPFFGELDKIAPSFKVNGSQINILRTPAEFYETLKDKIRHAEKRIFLSTLYIGKTEKELISTLQDALRRKPELRLSILTDALRGTREAPEPSCASLLAPLVAEFGPDRVEIRMYHTPNLTGLRKKHVPKRINEGWGLQHMKLYGIDDEIILSGANLSTDYFTNRQDRYHVFSSKDITDYFARLHGAVSSLSFLVRPSDDPCGFDMLWPGTNAAPSPLESPKKFVSKSTTLLRKILSTNHASSAPPVTDKSDAPDTSVYMLAQLSQLLSPDTSTELPAITHVLKTLSLPQYADSSWIFTAGYFNPDPSLTKLLLSTASHNNTVITASPFANGFYKSPGVSGLLPDAYTLLARRFVQAVHRSKHQTSTVLKEWRKGTVGEPGGWTYHAKGLWVTLPGASNPAISLVGSSNYTKRSYSLDLEANALIVTENEGLKKRLGDEQCWLQDHATAVTRDDFARTERRVGLKLSITALCAALLQGASATIYYAGVAESSGEFGAYGVKGTGLPGAFGKDYAFIDEKAIDVMVDQHKANLFRVAFLLERMCPLADGLGSKFNETHFDKFKEAVDYISVTKGAYVILDPHNYMRYNDPSSQPMSGSVIGDTSDPTAATTAQFGEFWGELAKRFADNEKTIFGLMNEPHDMPSSLMMANNQAAVDAIRAAGAKNLIIAPGNSWTGGHAWTEGGAEASSNWLQKLVDPLKNTAIDIHEYLDEDFSGGHTACTQDPVKNLQALTAWLKENNLKAFITEFGGSNTTGCHDMLNTMLTYMEDNPEYLGWTAWAAGPFWGSASPCCTDSNKLGSFEPGSKADDGGPSLYDTVWIPTIVPHIPKELQWSGLATVNGGEVSVRA
;
A
#
# COMPACT_ATOMS: atom_id res chain seq x y z
N MET A 1 -4.93 70.35 19.22
CA MET A 1 -4.09 70.56 20.42
C MET A 1 -2.67 70.16 20.06
N LEU A 2 -1.82 71.16 19.75
CA LEU A 2 -0.62 71.57 20.51
C LEU A 2 0.55 70.58 20.37
N VAL A 3 1.49 70.79 19.41
CA VAL A 3 2.74 71.59 19.53
C VAL A 3 3.87 70.74 20.17
N ARG A 4 5.06 70.49 19.59
CA ARG A 4 6.23 71.39 19.38
C ARG A 4 7.35 70.56 18.70
N SER A 5 7.90 70.99 17.57
CA SER A 5 9.21 71.67 17.40
C SER A 5 10.47 70.77 17.32
N ALA A 6 11.13 70.84 16.17
CA ALA A 6 12.54 70.48 15.92
C ALA A 6 13.53 71.36 16.75
N PRO A 7 14.85 71.06 16.80
CA PRO A 7 15.73 71.59 15.75
C PRO A 7 17.03 70.78 15.44
N ARG A 8 17.57 71.04 14.22
CA ARG A 8 18.98 71.37 13.81
C ARG A 8 20.14 70.47 14.26
N CYS A 9 21.24 70.26 13.53
CA CYS A 9 21.89 70.93 12.40
C CYS A 9 22.93 69.91 11.83
N ALA A 10 23.06 69.74 10.50
CA ALA A 10 24.14 70.31 9.66
C ALA A 10 25.55 69.69 9.95
N THR A 11 26.40 69.27 8.99
CA THR A 11 26.65 69.82 7.65
C THR A 11 27.67 68.95 6.89
N LYS A 12 27.50 68.82 5.56
CA LYS A 12 28.53 68.79 4.46
C LYS A 12 29.54 67.62 4.42
N LEU A 13 29.98 67.03 3.31
CA LEU A 13 30.19 67.42 1.89
C LEU A 13 30.59 66.10 1.16
N ARG A 14 30.07 65.68 -0.02
CA ARG A 14 30.57 65.98 -1.38
C ARG A 14 29.73 65.21 -2.44
N LEU A 15 29.49 65.89 -3.56
CA LEU A 15 28.82 65.50 -4.83
C LEU A 15 29.77 64.68 -5.77
N PRO A 16 29.42 64.37 -7.04
CA PRO A 16 28.24 63.68 -7.60
C PRO A 16 28.66 62.57 -8.61
N THR A 17 27.73 61.73 -9.12
CA THR A 17 27.53 61.47 -10.58
C THR A 17 26.54 60.30 -10.89
N SER A 18 25.68 60.59 -11.88
CA SER A 18 24.81 59.77 -12.76
C SER A 18 24.29 58.39 -12.30
N ARG A 19 22.97 58.31 -12.07
CA ARG A 19 22.18 57.07 -12.20
C ARG A 19 21.61 56.95 -13.61
N ALA A 20 22.08 55.96 -14.36
CA ALA A 20 21.41 55.46 -15.55
C ALA A 20 20.66 54.17 -15.19
N SER A 21 19.44 54.07 -15.71
CA SER A 21 18.49 52.96 -15.60
C SER A 21 19.06 51.63 -16.11
N LEU A 22 19.04 50.59 -15.28
CA LEU A 22 19.32 49.21 -15.71
C LEU A 22 18.03 48.39 -15.66
N ARG A 23 17.65 47.92 -16.86
CA ARG A 23 16.61 46.94 -17.12
C ARG A 23 17.00 45.61 -16.47
N TYR A 24 16.08 44.98 -15.72
CA TYR A 24 16.24 43.62 -15.23
C TYR A 24 16.24 42.64 -16.41
N ALA A 25 17.39 42.02 -16.68
CA ALA A 25 17.53 40.95 -17.65
C ALA A 25 17.05 39.61 -17.06
N ARG A 26 16.26 38.87 -17.84
CA ARG A 26 15.87 37.47 -17.59
C ARG A 26 17.13 36.58 -17.57
N PRO A 27 17.24 35.57 -16.67
CA PRO A 27 18.33 34.61 -16.76
C PRO A 27 18.07 33.65 -17.94
N GLN A 28 18.94 33.70 -18.94
CA GLN A 28 19.07 32.67 -19.98
C GLN A 28 19.79 31.45 -19.40
N CYS A 29 19.19 30.26 -19.52
CA CYS A 29 19.90 29.00 -19.32
C CYS A 29 21.00 28.86 -20.38
N ARG A 30 22.27 28.82 -19.94
CA ARG A 30 23.40 28.40 -20.78
C ARG A 30 23.75 26.94 -20.46
N PRO A 31 23.88 26.06 -21.47
CA PRO A 31 24.42 24.72 -21.27
C PRO A 31 25.95 24.80 -21.09
N TYR A 32 26.47 24.10 -20.08
CA TYR A 32 27.90 23.84 -19.94
C TYR A 32 28.27 22.62 -20.78
N SER A 33 29.09 22.80 -21.81
CA SER A 33 29.73 21.72 -22.56
C SER A 33 31.18 21.56 -22.07
N MET A 34 31.55 20.37 -21.59
CA MET A 34 32.93 19.93 -21.46
C MET A 34 33.17 18.79 -22.47
N PRO A 35 34.29 18.76 -23.21
CA PRO A 35 34.52 17.71 -24.19
C PRO A 35 35.11 16.47 -23.51
N ALA A 36 34.39 15.35 -23.54
CA ALA A 36 34.95 14.04 -23.27
C ALA A 36 35.18 13.32 -24.60
N GLN A 37 36.44 13.04 -24.93
CA GLN A 37 36.77 12.11 -26.01
C GLN A 37 36.47 10.68 -25.52
N GLY A 38 35.49 10.04 -26.16
CA GLY A 38 35.16 8.63 -26.01
C GLY A 38 34.84 8.04 -27.37
N ALA A 39 35.27 6.78 -27.59
CA ALA A 39 35.14 6.02 -28.83
C ALA A 39 33.68 5.95 -29.36
N PRO A 40 33.47 5.75 -30.68
CA PRO A 40 32.14 5.87 -31.28
C PRO A 40 31.26 4.69 -30.85
N SER A 41 30.33 4.93 -29.93
CA SER A 41 29.15 4.06 -29.77
C SER A 41 28.22 4.35 -30.94
N SER A 42 27.74 3.31 -31.60
CA SER A 42 26.71 3.43 -32.64
C SER A 42 25.45 4.04 -32.01
N SER A 43 25.18 5.31 -32.27
CA SER A 43 23.98 5.99 -31.80
C SER A 43 22.77 5.38 -32.50
N LEU A 44 21.97 4.62 -31.75
CA LEU A 44 20.63 4.24 -32.19
C LEU A 44 19.83 5.51 -32.47
N SER A 45 19.10 5.55 -33.59
CA SER A 45 18.18 6.65 -33.88
C SER A 45 17.10 6.74 -32.80
N SER A 46 16.49 7.92 -32.63
CA SER A 46 15.38 8.13 -31.69
C SER A 46 14.23 7.12 -31.89
N ALA A 47 13.95 6.73 -33.13
CA ALA A 47 13.01 5.67 -33.49
C ALA A 47 13.47 4.29 -32.97
N GLY A 48 14.75 3.96 -33.11
CA GLY A 48 15.33 2.73 -32.56
C GLY A 48 15.25 2.64 -31.04
N MET A 49 15.33 3.79 -30.34
CA MET A 49 15.22 3.88 -28.89
C MET A 49 13.78 3.75 -28.36
N LEU A 50 12.78 4.02 -29.20
CA LEU A 50 11.36 3.85 -28.88
C LEU A 50 10.86 2.41 -29.10
N ALA A 51 11.52 1.63 -29.97
CA ALA A 51 11.10 0.27 -30.33
C ALA A 51 10.80 -0.66 -29.14
N PRO A 52 11.61 -0.70 -28.05
CA PRO A 52 11.36 -1.58 -26.91
C PRO A 52 10.09 -1.25 -26.10
N PHE A 53 9.52 -0.05 -26.26
CA PHE A 53 8.28 0.32 -25.59
C PHE A 53 7.06 -0.24 -26.31
N PHE A 54 7.04 -0.29 -27.66
CA PHE A 54 5.85 -0.67 -28.43
C PHE A 54 5.41 -2.13 -28.24
N GLY A 55 6.33 -3.09 -28.37
CA GLY A 55 5.97 -4.51 -28.49
C GLY A 55 5.18 -5.09 -27.32
N GLU A 56 5.47 -4.66 -26.08
CA GLU A 56 4.68 -5.06 -24.91
C GLU A 56 3.47 -4.15 -24.67
N LEU A 57 3.57 -2.85 -24.94
CA LEU A 57 2.42 -1.94 -24.79
C LEU A 57 1.26 -2.33 -25.73
N ASP A 58 1.56 -2.77 -26.95
CA ASP A 58 0.56 -3.27 -27.92
C ASP A 58 -0.12 -4.57 -27.44
N LYS A 59 0.49 -5.32 -26.52
CA LYS A 59 -0.13 -6.50 -25.88
C LYS A 59 -0.95 -6.13 -24.63
N ILE A 60 -0.59 -5.02 -23.98
CA ILE A 60 -1.20 -4.58 -22.73
C ILE A 60 -2.49 -3.80 -22.99
N ALA A 61 -2.50 -2.90 -23.98
CA ALA A 61 -3.58 -1.93 -24.13
C ALA A 61 -3.94 -1.64 -25.60
N PRO A 62 -5.20 -1.28 -25.90
CA PRO A 62 -5.59 -0.77 -27.21
C PRO A 62 -4.82 0.50 -27.56
N SER A 63 -4.32 0.59 -28.80
CA SER A 63 -3.54 1.73 -29.28
C SER A 63 -4.15 2.35 -30.54
N PHE A 64 -4.06 3.68 -30.64
CA PHE A 64 -4.50 4.45 -31.79
C PHE A 64 -3.33 5.27 -32.35
N LYS A 65 -3.14 5.22 -33.67
CA LYS A 65 -2.11 5.97 -34.37
C LYS A 65 -2.71 7.30 -34.84
N VAL A 66 -2.08 8.42 -34.49
CA VAL A 66 -2.51 9.79 -34.81
C VAL A 66 -1.31 10.63 -35.23
N ASN A 67 -1.56 11.81 -35.80
CA ASN A 67 -0.51 12.81 -35.95
C ASN A 67 -0.38 13.63 -34.67
N GLY A 68 0.85 13.91 -34.24
CA GLY A 68 1.12 14.67 -33.02
C GLY A 68 0.47 16.07 -33.01
N SER A 69 0.19 16.65 -34.19
CA SER A 69 -0.55 17.92 -34.33
C SER A 69 -1.99 17.85 -33.78
N GLN A 70 -2.61 16.67 -33.73
CA GLN A 70 -3.96 16.43 -33.22
C GLN A 70 -4.03 16.44 -31.67
N ILE A 71 -2.90 16.54 -30.98
CA ILE A 71 -2.83 16.60 -29.52
C ILE A 71 -2.44 18.01 -29.10
N ASN A 72 -3.38 18.75 -28.51
CA ASN A 72 -3.14 20.08 -27.98
C ASN A 72 -3.06 20.06 -26.44
N ILE A 73 -2.12 20.80 -25.87
CA ILE A 73 -1.87 20.83 -24.42
C ILE A 73 -2.24 22.21 -23.90
N LEU A 74 -3.21 22.29 -22.99
CA LEU A 74 -3.64 23.54 -22.37
C LEU A 74 -2.85 23.78 -21.10
N ARG A 75 -2.52 25.05 -20.82
CA ARG A 75 -1.63 25.42 -19.72
C ARG A 75 -2.40 25.67 -18.42
N THR A 76 -3.52 26.39 -18.48
CA THR A 76 -4.15 26.97 -17.28
C THR A 76 -5.55 26.44 -17.00
N PRO A 77 -6.02 26.48 -15.74
CA PRO A 77 -7.41 26.17 -15.36
C PRO A 77 -8.46 26.94 -16.18
N ALA A 78 -8.21 28.24 -16.41
CA ALA A 78 -9.11 29.09 -17.17
C ALA A 78 -9.16 28.69 -18.65
N GLU A 79 -8.01 28.39 -19.25
CA GLU A 79 -7.93 27.90 -20.64
C GLU A 79 -8.67 26.56 -20.80
N PHE A 80 -8.54 25.65 -19.83
CA PHE A 80 -9.31 24.41 -19.80
C PHE A 80 -10.82 24.67 -19.79
N TYR A 81 -11.30 25.52 -18.89
CA TYR A 81 -12.73 25.78 -18.76
C TYR A 81 -13.32 26.51 -19.97
N GLU A 82 -12.61 27.52 -20.50
CA GLU A 82 -13.05 28.21 -21.72
C GLU A 82 -13.05 27.28 -22.93
N THR A 83 -12.04 26.41 -23.08
CA THR A 83 -12.01 25.41 -24.16
C THR A 83 -13.17 24.43 -24.02
N LEU A 84 -13.48 23.97 -22.80
CA LEU A 84 -14.61 23.08 -22.56
C LEU A 84 -15.94 23.75 -22.94
N LYS A 85 -16.18 25.00 -22.50
CA LYS A 85 -17.39 25.75 -22.85
C LYS A 85 -17.49 26.00 -24.34
N ASP A 86 -16.40 26.38 -24.99
CA ASP A 86 -16.36 26.62 -26.42
C ASP A 86 -16.73 25.37 -27.22
N LYS A 87 -16.15 24.22 -26.87
CA LYS A 87 -16.50 22.94 -27.49
C LYS A 87 -17.97 22.57 -27.26
N ILE A 88 -18.49 22.71 -26.04
CA ILE A 88 -19.91 22.45 -25.74
C ILE A 88 -20.83 23.31 -26.62
N ARG A 89 -20.51 24.60 -26.81
CA ARG A 89 -21.34 25.53 -27.62
C ARG A 89 -21.39 25.14 -29.10
N HIS A 90 -20.34 24.49 -29.60
CA HIS A 90 -20.22 24.07 -30.99
C HIS A 90 -20.54 22.58 -31.22
N ALA A 91 -20.96 21.86 -30.18
CA ALA A 91 -21.31 20.45 -30.28
C ALA A 91 -22.51 20.22 -31.21
N GLU A 92 -22.40 19.25 -32.11
CA GLU A 92 -23.43 18.93 -33.11
C GLU A 92 -24.18 17.64 -32.81
N LYS A 93 -23.49 16.61 -32.30
CA LYS A 93 -24.03 15.24 -32.20
C LYS A 93 -24.09 14.73 -30.76
N ARG A 94 -23.01 14.84 -30.01
CA ARG A 94 -22.93 14.27 -28.65
C ARG A 94 -21.99 15.03 -27.72
N ILE A 95 -22.35 15.01 -26.44
CA ILE A 95 -21.51 15.39 -25.32
C ILE A 95 -21.54 14.25 -24.31
N PHE A 96 -20.38 13.76 -23.88
CA PHE A 96 -20.28 12.87 -22.72
C PHE A 96 -19.25 13.38 -21.72
N LEU A 97 -19.66 13.47 -20.46
CA LEU A 97 -18.84 13.99 -19.36
C LEU A 97 -18.74 12.92 -18.27
N SER A 98 -17.53 12.48 -17.97
CA SER A 98 -17.22 11.63 -16.82
C SER A 98 -16.37 12.43 -15.85
N THR A 99 -16.78 12.54 -14.60
CA THR A 99 -16.03 13.27 -13.56
C THR A 99 -16.43 12.80 -12.18
N LEU A 100 -15.60 12.98 -11.15
CA LEU A 100 -15.95 12.53 -9.80
C LEU A 100 -17.23 13.24 -9.30
N TYR A 101 -17.33 14.55 -9.57
CA TYR A 101 -18.52 15.36 -9.30
C TYR A 101 -18.49 16.65 -10.12
N ILE A 102 -19.67 17.24 -10.33
CA ILE A 102 -19.84 18.62 -10.79
C ILE A 102 -20.18 19.48 -9.57
N GLY A 103 -19.47 20.58 -9.38
CA GLY A 103 -19.68 21.48 -8.26
C GLY A 103 -21.10 22.05 -8.26
N LYS A 104 -21.78 22.02 -7.11
CA LYS A 104 -23.15 22.51 -6.96
C LYS A 104 -23.35 23.99 -7.34
N THR A 105 -22.26 24.76 -7.43
CA THR A 105 -22.22 26.17 -7.79
C THR A 105 -22.00 26.41 -9.29
N GLU A 106 -21.73 25.37 -10.09
CA GLU A 106 -21.34 25.50 -11.51
C GLU A 106 -22.52 25.79 -12.45
N LYS A 107 -23.31 26.82 -12.15
CA LYS A 107 -24.48 27.22 -12.92
C LYS A 107 -24.15 27.67 -14.34
N GLU A 108 -22.98 28.27 -14.57
CA GLU A 108 -22.56 28.71 -15.90
C GLU A 108 -22.31 27.52 -16.84
N LEU A 109 -21.68 26.45 -16.35
CA LEU A 109 -21.50 25.22 -17.10
C LEU A 109 -22.87 24.60 -17.48
N ILE A 110 -23.80 24.54 -16.51
CA ILE A 110 -25.16 24.03 -16.76
C ILE A 110 -25.88 24.89 -17.80
N SER A 111 -25.82 26.21 -17.68
CA SER A 111 -26.40 27.13 -18.68
C SER A 111 -25.80 26.91 -20.07
N THR A 112 -24.49 26.68 -20.15
CA THR A 112 -23.80 26.41 -21.42
C THR A 112 -24.30 25.11 -22.07
N LEU A 113 -24.52 24.05 -21.27
CA LEU A 113 -25.12 22.80 -21.74
C LEU A 113 -26.58 22.99 -22.20
N GLN A 114 -27.38 23.73 -21.43
CA GLN A 114 -28.77 24.05 -21.79
C GLN A 114 -28.84 24.79 -23.12
N ASP A 115 -28.01 25.81 -23.32
CA ASP A 115 -28.01 26.60 -24.53
C ASP A 115 -27.61 25.78 -25.76
N ALA A 116 -26.64 24.87 -25.63
CA ALA A 116 -26.27 23.94 -26.69
C ALA A 116 -27.42 22.98 -27.04
N LEU A 117 -28.05 22.36 -26.03
CA LEU A 117 -29.18 21.44 -26.21
C LEU A 117 -30.43 22.10 -26.82
N ARG A 118 -30.71 23.37 -26.47
CA ARG A 118 -31.79 24.17 -27.08
C ARG A 118 -31.51 24.48 -28.54
N ARG A 119 -30.27 24.82 -28.89
CA ARG A 119 -29.88 25.18 -30.26
C ARG A 119 -29.82 23.99 -31.20
N LYS A 120 -29.50 22.80 -30.70
CA LYS A 120 -29.27 21.59 -31.49
C LYS A 120 -30.23 20.48 -31.05
N PRO A 121 -31.39 20.30 -31.70
CA PRO A 121 -32.41 19.32 -31.29
C PRO A 121 -31.93 17.86 -31.27
N GLU A 122 -30.97 17.52 -32.12
CA GLU A 122 -30.40 16.16 -32.21
C GLU A 122 -29.24 15.91 -31.24
N LEU A 123 -28.73 16.96 -30.57
CA LEU A 123 -27.62 16.85 -29.63
C LEU A 123 -28.03 16.03 -28.41
N ARG A 124 -27.22 15.03 -28.06
CA ARG A 124 -27.39 14.17 -26.89
C ARG A 124 -26.33 14.45 -25.83
N LEU A 125 -26.72 14.38 -24.57
CA LEU A 125 -25.86 14.59 -23.41
C LEU A 125 -25.88 13.37 -22.49
N SER A 126 -24.71 12.84 -22.14
CA SER A 126 -24.55 11.78 -21.13
C SER A 126 -23.54 12.21 -20.06
N ILE A 127 -23.94 12.23 -18.79
CA ILE A 127 -23.08 12.61 -17.68
C ILE A 127 -22.96 11.43 -16.72
N LEU A 128 -21.71 11.05 -16.39
CA LEU A 128 -21.38 10.02 -15.42
C LEU A 128 -20.62 10.65 -14.25
N THR A 129 -21.16 10.52 -13.05
CA THR A 129 -20.46 10.92 -11.82
C THR A 129 -20.42 9.81 -10.78
N ASP A 130 -19.75 10.04 -9.66
CA ASP A 130 -19.81 9.14 -8.52
C ASP A 130 -21.07 9.38 -7.67
N ALA A 131 -21.74 8.32 -7.22
CA ALA A 131 -22.96 8.42 -6.43
C ALA A 131 -22.70 8.92 -5.00
N LEU A 132 -21.62 8.46 -4.36
CA LEU A 132 -21.30 8.85 -2.99
C LEU A 132 -20.91 10.33 -2.94
N ARG A 133 -20.11 10.78 -3.92
CA ARG A 133 -19.70 12.17 -4.01
C ARG A 133 -20.82 13.07 -4.53
N GLY A 134 -21.56 12.62 -5.53
CA GLY A 134 -22.58 13.40 -6.23
C GLY A 134 -23.85 13.66 -5.41
N THR A 135 -24.14 12.82 -4.42
CA THR A 135 -25.32 12.93 -3.54
C THR A 135 -24.98 13.31 -2.09
N ARG A 136 -23.70 13.60 -1.80
CA ARG A 136 -23.20 13.76 -0.43
C ARG A 136 -23.95 14.81 0.37
N GLU A 137 -24.20 15.96 -0.24
CA GLU A 137 -24.87 17.11 0.38
C GLU A 137 -26.40 16.94 0.49
N ALA A 138 -27.00 15.96 -0.19
CA ALA A 138 -28.46 15.79 -0.18
C ALA A 138 -29.01 15.61 1.26
N PRO A 139 -30.16 16.24 1.59
CA PRO A 139 -31.08 16.97 0.70
C PRO A 139 -30.66 18.40 0.32
N GLU A 140 -29.57 18.94 0.85
CA GLU A 140 -29.05 20.25 0.41
C GLU A 140 -28.57 20.20 -1.05
N PRO A 141 -28.46 21.36 -1.74
CA PRO A 141 -27.97 21.41 -3.11
C PRO A 141 -26.68 20.60 -3.30
N SER A 142 -26.71 19.71 -4.26
CA SER A 142 -25.69 18.70 -4.58
C SER A 142 -25.45 18.63 -6.09
N CYS A 143 -24.51 17.80 -6.53
CA CYS A 143 -24.30 17.54 -7.96
C CYS A 143 -25.56 16.95 -8.60
N ALA A 144 -26.20 15.97 -7.94
CA ALA A 144 -27.39 15.32 -8.46
C ALA A 144 -28.56 16.30 -8.65
N SER A 145 -28.86 17.12 -7.63
CA SER A 145 -29.94 18.12 -7.72
C SER A 145 -29.65 19.23 -8.73
N LEU A 146 -28.36 19.52 -9.01
CA LEU A 146 -27.97 20.48 -10.05
C LEU A 146 -28.22 19.91 -11.46
N LEU A 147 -28.03 18.60 -11.65
CA LEU A 147 -28.13 17.95 -12.96
C LEU A 147 -29.53 17.44 -13.31
N ALA A 148 -30.33 17.04 -12.33
CA ALA A 148 -31.68 16.51 -12.55
C ALA A 148 -32.57 17.44 -13.42
N PRO A 149 -32.56 18.78 -13.27
CA PRO A 149 -33.35 19.67 -14.13
C PRO A 149 -33.05 19.56 -15.63
N LEU A 150 -31.84 19.16 -16.04
CA LEU A 150 -31.53 18.93 -17.46
C LEU A 150 -32.37 17.80 -18.05
N VAL A 151 -32.63 16.75 -17.27
CA VAL A 151 -33.49 15.62 -17.68
C VAL A 151 -34.95 16.07 -17.76
N ALA A 152 -35.40 16.91 -16.83
CA ALA A 152 -36.75 17.46 -16.84
C ALA A 152 -37.00 18.35 -18.06
N GLU A 153 -36.02 19.16 -18.47
CA GLU A 153 -36.15 20.10 -19.58
C GLU A 153 -36.08 19.43 -20.97
N PHE A 154 -35.13 18.51 -21.18
CA PHE A 154 -34.85 17.95 -22.52
C PHE A 154 -35.32 16.52 -22.71
N GLY A 155 -35.79 15.86 -21.66
CA GLY A 155 -36.28 14.49 -21.69
C GLY A 155 -35.18 13.42 -21.63
N PRO A 156 -35.53 12.19 -21.22
CA PRO A 156 -34.58 11.09 -21.00
C PRO A 156 -33.96 10.52 -22.29
N ASP A 157 -34.55 10.79 -23.46
CA ASP A 157 -34.01 10.34 -24.75
C ASP A 157 -32.78 11.14 -25.18
N ARG A 158 -32.71 12.41 -24.75
CA ARG A 158 -31.65 13.36 -25.09
C ARG A 158 -30.64 13.56 -23.97
N VAL A 159 -31.05 13.49 -22.71
CA VAL A 159 -30.18 13.69 -21.55
C VAL A 159 -30.21 12.48 -20.64
N GLU A 160 -29.03 11.91 -20.39
CA GLU A 160 -28.82 10.81 -19.46
C GLU A 160 -27.84 11.23 -18.35
N ILE A 161 -28.26 11.09 -17.10
CA ILE A 161 -27.41 11.34 -15.92
C ILE A 161 -27.25 10.03 -15.15
N ARG A 162 -26.02 9.57 -14.99
CA ARG A 162 -25.65 8.31 -14.35
C ARG A 162 -24.74 8.56 -13.15
N MET A 163 -24.94 7.79 -12.09
CA MET A 163 -24.13 7.84 -10.87
C MET A 163 -23.63 6.45 -10.48
N TYR A 164 -22.32 6.24 -10.57
CA TYR A 164 -21.67 4.98 -10.23
C TYR A 164 -21.62 4.77 -8.72
N HIS A 165 -21.84 3.54 -8.27
CA HIS A 165 -21.66 3.16 -6.87
C HIS A 165 -20.78 1.92 -6.77
N THR A 166 -19.77 1.95 -5.89
CA THR A 166 -18.87 0.82 -5.69
C THR A 166 -19.61 -0.45 -5.20
N PRO A 167 -19.24 -1.66 -5.67
CA PRO A 167 -19.73 -2.92 -5.12
C PRO A 167 -19.14 -3.25 -3.74
N ASN A 168 -18.11 -2.53 -3.29
CA ASN A 168 -17.43 -2.79 -2.01
C ASN A 168 -18.19 -2.23 -0.79
N LEU A 169 -19.24 -1.43 -1.01
CA LEU A 169 -20.03 -0.80 0.05
C LEU A 169 -21.50 -1.23 -0.02
N THR A 170 -21.86 -2.29 0.72
CA THR A 170 -23.20 -2.91 0.72
C THR A 170 -23.72 -3.24 2.13
N GLY A 171 -25.03 -3.50 2.27
CA GLY A 171 -25.65 -4.01 3.51
C GLY A 171 -25.54 -3.10 4.74
N LEU A 172 -25.43 -3.72 5.94
CA LEU A 172 -25.28 -3.04 7.24
C LEU A 172 -24.08 -2.08 7.28
N ARG A 173 -23.03 -2.35 6.48
CA ARG A 173 -21.82 -1.51 6.37
C ARG A 173 -22.15 -0.08 5.91
N LYS A 174 -23.20 0.10 5.09
CA LYS A 174 -23.67 1.43 4.65
C LYS A 174 -24.46 2.19 5.74
N LYS A 175 -25.09 1.48 6.68
CA LYS A 175 -26.01 2.07 7.68
C LYS A 175 -25.28 2.76 8.85
N HIS A 176 -24.04 2.38 9.13
CA HIS A 176 -23.30 2.82 10.33
C HIS A 176 -22.09 3.72 10.06
N VAL A 177 -21.71 3.96 8.79
CA VAL A 177 -20.51 4.73 8.43
C VAL A 177 -20.87 6.15 7.99
N PRO A 178 -20.23 7.21 8.54
CA PRO A 178 -20.44 8.59 8.13
C PRO A 178 -20.23 8.79 6.61
N LYS A 179 -21.09 9.58 5.95
CA LYS A 179 -21.09 9.77 4.49
C LYS A 179 -19.70 10.09 3.88
N ARG A 180 -18.83 10.80 4.60
CA ARG A 180 -17.47 11.16 4.14
C ARG A 180 -16.44 10.02 4.20
N ILE A 181 -16.67 9.00 5.03
CA ILE A 181 -15.79 7.83 5.18
C ILE A 181 -16.18 6.73 4.17
N ASN A 182 -17.44 6.73 3.71
CA ASN A 182 -17.95 5.84 2.66
C ASN A 182 -17.14 5.93 1.34
N GLU A 183 -16.49 7.07 1.09
CA GLU A 183 -15.66 7.32 -0.09
C GLU A 183 -14.35 6.49 -0.10
N GLY A 184 -13.97 5.90 1.03
CA GLY A 184 -12.75 5.08 1.16
C GLY A 184 -12.84 3.68 0.57
N TRP A 185 -14.02 3.24 0.13
CA TRP A 185 -14.27 1.88 -0.39
C TRP A 185 -14.17 1.78 -1.92
N GLY A 186 -13.95 2.91 -2.60
CA GLY A 186 -13.80 2.99 -4.05
C GLY A 186 -14.76 3.99 -4.68
N LEU A 187 -14.26 4.74 -5.67
CA LEU A 187 -15.02 5.77 -6.39
C LEU A 187 -14.90 5.61 -7.90
N GLN A 188 -15.87 6.16 -8.62
CA GLN A 188 -15.64 6.56 -10.00
C GLN A 188 -14.61 7.69 -9.99
N HIS A 189 -13.53 7.56 -10.76
CA HIS A 189 -12.49 8.58 -10.80
C HIS A 189 -12.01 8.92 -12.23
N MET A 190 -12.64 8.44 -13.30
CA MET A 190 -12.32 8.82 -14.68
C MET A 190 -12.76 10.25 -15.00
N LYS A 191 -11.91 11.02 -15.71
CA LYS A 191 -12.15 12.41 -16.12
C LYS A 191 -12.10 12.51 -17.64
N LEU A 192 -13.27 12.34 -18.25
CA LEU A 192 -13.43 12.24 -19.71
C LEU A 192 -14.40 13.33 -20.14
N TYR A 193 -13.95 14.26 -20.97
CA TYR A 193 -14.81 15.34 -21.48
C TYR A 193 -14.86 15.27 -22.99
N GLY A 194 -15.73 14.42 -23.51
CA GLY A 194 -15.88 14.16 -24.93
C GLY A 194 -16.98 14.99 -25.56
N ILE A 195 -16.65 15.65 -26.67
CA ILE A 195 -17.56 16.46 -27.47
C ILE A 195 -17.36 16.06 -28.93
N ASP A 196 -18.40 15.49 -29.54
CA ASP A 196 -18.37 14.94 -30.89
C ASP A 196 -17.19 13.96 -31.13
N ASP A 197 -16.19 14.39 -31.90
CA ASP A 197 -15.00 13.62 -32.29
C ASP A 197 -13.72 14.10 -31.58
N GLU A 198 -13.86 14.90 -30.52
CA GLU A 198 -12.75 15.36 -29.69
C GLU A 198 -12.97 15.00 -28.21
N ILE A 199 -11.87 14.82 -27.48
CA ILE A 199 -11.91 14.58 -26.04
C ILE A 199 -10.84 15.39 -25.31
N ILE A 200 -11.22 15.96 -24.16
CA ILE A 200 -10.28 16.52 -23.19
C ILE A 200 -10.04 15.49 -22.10
N LEU A 201 -8.80 15.05 -21.94
CA LEU A 201 -8.34 14.25 -20.81
C LEU A 201 -7.65 15.14 -19.79
N SER A 202 -8.01 14.97 -18.52
CA SER A 202 -7.47 15.76 -17.42
C SER A 202 -7.54 14.97 -16.11
N GLY A 203 -6.87 15.46 -15.07
CA GLY A 203 -7.14 15.05 -13.69
C GLY A 203 -8.17 15.94 -12.97
N ALA A 204 -8.63 17.01 -13.61
CA ALA A 204 -9.49 18.04 -13.03
C ALA A 204 -10.96 17.60 -12.92
N ASN A 205 -11.62 17.97 -11.82
CA ASN A 205 -13.08 17.86 -11.72
C ASN A 205 -13.75 19.13 -12.29
N LEU A 206 -15.07 19.10 -12.45
CA LEU A 206 -15.82 20.24 -12.94
C LEU A 206 -16.32 21.10 -11.76
N SER A 207 -15.43 21.89 -11.20
CA SER A 207 -15.72 22.83 -10.10
C SER A 207 -14.87 24.09 -10.15
N THR A 208 -15.34 25.15 -9.49
CA THR A 208 -14.76 26.50 -9.52
C THR A 208 -13.26 26.52 -9.26
N ASP A 209 -12.75 25.71 -8.32
CA ASP A 209 -11.32 25.61 -8.04
C ASP A 209 -10.52 25.12 -9.26
N TYR A 210 -11.00 24.08 -9.94
CA TYR A 210 -10.40 23.57 -11.18
C TYR A 210 -10.60 24.46 -12.41
N PHE A 211 -11.48 25.47 -12.34
CA PHE A 211 -11.66 26.45 -13.40
C PHE A 211 -10.81 27.71 -13.18
N THR A 212 -10.28 27.91 -11.97
CA THR A 212 -9.65 29.19 -11.60
C THR A 212 -8.23 29.04 -11.06
N ASN A 213 -8.02 28.27 -10.00
CA ASN A 213 -6.80 28.34 -9.19
C ASN A 213 -6.29 26.97 -8.68
N ARG A 214 -6.70 25.87 -9.30
CA ARG A 214 -6.16 24.53 -9.05
C ARG A 214 -5.47 24.00 -10.29
N GLN A 215 -4.13 23.97 -10.25
CA GLN A 215 -3.34 23.52 -11.39
C GLN A 215 -3.45 22.00 -11.56
N ASP A 216 -3.95 21.55 -12.70
CA ASP A 216 -3.93 20.16 -13.16
C ASP A 216 -3.32 20.11 -14.58
N ARG A 217 -3.48 19.00 -15.30
CA ARG A 217 -3.05 18.85 -16.71
C ARG A 217 -4.26 18.68 -17.62
N TYR A 218 -4.16 19.16 -18.85
CA TYR A 218 -5.30 19.20 -19.78
C TYR A 218 -4.84 18.95 -21.20
N HIS A 219 -5.21 17.80 -21.77
CA HIS A 219 -4.81 17.40 -23.13
C HIS A 219 -6.08 17.22 -23.97
N VAL A 220 -6.14 17.95 -25.09
CA VAL A 220 -7.21 17.84 -26.09
C VAL A 220 -6.73 16.91 -27.19
N PHE A 221 -7.48 15.85 -27.45
CA PHE A 221 -7.25 14.91 -28.55
C PHE A 221 -8.32 15.14 -29.61
N SER A 222 -7.92 15.66 -30.76
CA SER A 222 -8.80 15.83 -31.93
C SER A 222 -8.77 14.56 -32.77
N SER A 223 -9.36 13.48 -32.25
CA SER A 223 -9.39 12.16 -32.88
C SER A 223 -10.69 11.45 -32.59
N LYS A 224 -11.40 11.09 -33.66
CA LYS A 224 -12.65 10.34 -33.60
C LYS A 224 -12.48 8.98 -32.92
N ASP A 225 -11.44 8.24 -33.27
CA ASP A 225 -11.24 6.87 -32.76
C ASP A 225 -10.93 6.84 -31.26
N ILE A 226 -10.09 7.77 -30.80
CA ILE A 226 -9.79 7.95 -29.36
C ILE A 226 -11.06 8.37 -28.61
N THR A 227 -11.81 9.33 -29.16
CA THR A 227 -13.06 9.80 -28.55
C THR A 227 -14.11 8.70 -28.50
N ASP A 228 -14.25 7.90 -29.56
CA ASP A 228 -15.16 6.74 -29.62
C ASP A 228 -14.77 5.65 -28.62
N TYR A 229 -13.48 5.39 -28.42
CA TYR A 229 -13.02 4.45 -27.39
C TYR A 229 -13.49 4.89 -26.00
N PHE A 230 -13.22 6.14 -25.63
CA PHE A 230 -13.62 6.66 -24.32
C PHE A 230 -15.14 6.79 -24.20
N ALA A 231 -15.87 7.05 -25.28
CA ALA A 231 -17.32 7.01 -25.29
C ALA A 231 -17.85 5.59 -24.99
N ARG A 232 -17.23 4.54 -25.53
CA ARG A 232 -17.58 3.14 -25.20
C ARG A 232 -17.29 2.81 -23.74
N LEU A 233 -16.14 3.23 -23.21
CA LEU A 233 -15.79 3.03 -21.80
C LEU A 233 -16.77 3.77 -20.87
N HIS A 234 -17.05 5.04 -21.16
CA HIS A 234 -18.05 5.86 -20.47
C HIS A 234 -19.42 5.18 -20.50
N GLY A 235 -19.87 4.73 -21.67
CA GLY A 235 -21.15 4.04 -21.84
C GLY A 235 -21.22 2.72 -21.08
N ALA A 236 -20.14 1.94 -21.06
CA ALA A 236 -20.06 0.69 -20.30
C ALA A 236 -20.20 0.93 -18.80
N VAL A 237 -19.45 1.87 -18.22
CA VAL A 237 -19.57 2.20 -16.79
C VAL A 237 -20.93 2.85 -16.48
N SER A 238 -21.48 3.64 -17.40
CA SER A 238 -22.83 4.20 -17.30
C SER A 238 -23.91 3.11 -17.23
N SER A 239 -23.76 2.03 -18.00
CA SER A 239 -24.65 0.85 -17.95
C SER A 239 -24.52 0.02 -16.66
N LEU A 240 -23.51 0.33 -15.84
CA LEU A 240 -23.23 -0.25 -14.53
C LEU A 240 -23.51 0.76 -13.40
N SER A 241 -24.31 1.80 -13.68
CA SER A 241 -24.54 2.93 -12.77
C SER A 241 -26.03 3.21 -12.57
N PHE A 242 -26.36 3.85 -11.45
CA PHE A 242 -27.70 4.32 -11.16
C PHE A 242 -28.11 5.42 -12.13
N LEU A 243 -29.37 5.42 -12.56
CA LEU A 243 -29.97 6.49 -13.37
C LEU A 243 -30.58 7.54 -12.45
N VAL A 244 -30.21 8.80 -12.65
CA VAL A 244 -30.77 9.94 -11.92
C VAL A 244 -31.99 10.47 -12.67
N ARG A 245 -33.09 10.68 -11.97
CA ARG A 245 -34.32 11.26 -12.52
C ARG A 245 -34.81 12.42 -11.65
N PRO A 246 -35.51 13.42 -12.23
CA PRO A 246 -36.22 14.43 -11.44
C PRO A 246 -37.23 13.76 -10.51
N SER A 247 -37.40 14.31 -9.30
CA SER A 247 -38.36 13.83 -8.30
C SER A 247 -38.94 15.01 -7.53
N ASP A 248 -40.18 14.88 -7.07
CA ASP A 248 -40.86 15.86 -6.20
C ASP A 248 -40.39 15.76 -4.73
N ASP A 249 -39.56 14.76 -4.41
CA ASP A 249 -38.95 14.62 -3.09
C ASP A 249 -38.07 15.84 -2.74
N PRO A 250 -37.85 16.13 -1.44
CA PRO A 250 -37.06 17.30 -1.01
C PRO A 250 -35.64 17.36 -1.60
N CYS A 251 -35.07 16.22 -2.03
CA CYS A 251 -33.78 16.15 -2.69
C CYS A 251 -33.79 16.67 -4.15
N GLY A 252 -34.95 16.71 -4.80
CA GLY A 252 -35.15 17.10 -6.20
C GLY A 252 -34.75 16.03 -7.24
N PHE A 253 -34.38 14.83 -6.79
CA PHE A 253 -34.00 13.73 -7.67
C PHE A 253 -34.15 12.36 -6.99
N ASP A 254 -34.33 11.32 -7.82
CA ASP A 254 -34.28 9.91 -7.44
C ASP A 254 -33.12 9.19 -8.14
N MET A 255 -32.61 8.13 -7.51
CA MET A 255 -31.66 7.21 -8.12
C MET A 255 -32.29 5.83 -8.27
N LEU A 256 -32.40 5.36 -9.51
CA LEU A 256 -32.99 4.06 -9.83
C LEU A 256 -31.93 3.16 -10.46
N TRP A 257 -32.03 1.86 -10.22
CA TRP A 257 -31.27 0.85 -10.95
C TRP A 257 -32.12 0.31 -12.11
N PRO A 258 -31.87 0.68 -13.37
CA PRO A 258 -32.70 0.21 -14.48
C PRO A 258 -32.53 -1.30 -14.71
N GLY A 259 -33.64 -1.99 -15.01
CA GLY A 259 -33.59 -3.41 -15.43
C GLY A 259 -32.86 -3.63 -16.77
N THR A 260 -32.62 -2.55 -17.53
CA THR A 260 -31.81 -2.55 -18.76
C THR A 260 -30.30 -2.42 -18.52
N ASN A 261 -29.85 -2.25 -17.27
CA ASN A 261 -28.42 -2.21 -16.95
C ASN A 261 -27.75 -3.56 -17.28
N ALA A 262 -26.46 -3.50 -17.64
CA ALA A 262 -25.70 -4.67 -18.09
C ALA A 262 -25.42 -5.69 -16.96
N ALA A 263 -25.70 -5.31 -15.71
CA ALA A 263 -25.46 -6.09 -14.51
C ALA A 263 -26.59 -5.88 -13.48
N PRO A 264 -26.78 -6.80 -12.53
CA PRO A 264 -27.64 -6.54 -11.37
C PRO A 264 -27.05 -5.42 -10.50
N SER A 265 -27.87 -4.84 -9.62
CA SER A 265 -27.43 -3.75 -8.74
C SER A 265 -26.22 -4.16 -7.89
N PRO A 266 -25.17 -3.31 -7.77
CA PRO A 266 -24.03 -3.58 -6.91
C PRO A 266 -24.43 -3.65 -5.44
N LEU A 267 -25.56 -3.04 -5.07
CA LEU A 267 -26.11 -3.07 -3.70
C LEU A 267 -26.85 -4.38 -3.38
N GLU A 268 -27.36 -5.07 -4.39
CA GLU A 268 -28.18 -6.28 -4.22
C GLU A 268 -27.37 -7.56 -4.49
N SER A 269 -26.46 -7.54 -5.46
CA SER A 269 -25.71 -8.73 -5.89
C SER A 269 -24.29 -8.37 -6.32
N PRO A 270 -23.41 -7.93 -5.40
CA PRO A 270 -22.07 -7.42 -5.71
C PRO A 270 -21.19 -8.43 -6.48
N LYS A 271 -21.21 -9.72 -6.10
CA LYS A 271 -20.42 -10.75 -6.81
C LYS A 271 -20.87 -10.94 -8.27
N LYS A 272 -22.18 -10.97 -8.52
CA LYS A 272 -22.73 -11.07 -9.89
C LYS A 272 -22.48 -9.79 -10.67
N PHE A 273 -22.56 -8.63 -10.00
CA PHE A 273 -22.23 -7.33 -10.59
C PHE A 273 -20.79 -7.31 -11.09
N VAL A 274 -19.81 -7.73 -10.27
CA VAL A 274 -18.40 -7.81 -10.69
C VAL A 274 -18.20 -8.78 -11.85
N SER A 275 -18.80 -9.98 -11.80
CA SER A 275 -18.69 -10.97 -12.89
C SER A 275 -19.23 -10.44 -14.24
N LYS A 276 -20.38 -9.77 -14.23
CA LYS A 276 -20.97 -9.15 -15.43
C LYS A 276 -20.15 -7.94 -15.90
N SER A 277 -19.69 -7.10 -14.98
CA SER A 277 -18.82 -5.96 -15.26
C SER A 277 -17.51 -6.42 -15.91
N THR A 278 -16.90 -7.50 -15.41
CA THR A 278 -15.70 -8.11 -15.98
C THR A 278 -15.93 -8.51 -17.44
N THR A 279 -17.04 -9.18 -17.73
CA THR A 279 -17.37 -9.63 -19.10
C THR A 279 -17.55 -8.45 -20.06
N LEU A 280 -18.19 -7.38 -19.59
CA LEU A 280 -18.44 -6.16 -20.37
C LEU A 280 -17.14 -5.41 -20.66
N LEU A 281 -16.37 -5.12 -19.61
CA LEU A 281 -15.19 -4.24 -19.68
C LEU A 281 -14.00 -4.93 -20.35
N ARG A 282 -13.81 -6.24 -20.16
CA ARG A 282 -12.72 -6.98 -20.80
C ARG A 282 -12.73 -6.85 -22.33
N LYS A 283 -13.92 -6.77 -22.95
CA LYS A 283 -14.04 -6.57 -24.41
C LYS A 283 -13.47 -5.21 -24.84
N ILE A 284 -13.72 -4.17 -24.04
CA ILE A 284 -13.26 -2.80 -24.31
C ILE A 284 -11.75 -2.69 -24.08
N LEU A 285 -11.26 -3.30 -23.00
CA LEU A 285 -9.84 -3.28 -22.63
C LEU A 285 -8.96 -4.18 -23.51
N SER A 286 -9.56 -5.14 -24.23
CA SER A 286 -8.80 -6.06 -25.09
C SER A 286 -8.19 -5.38 -26.32
N THR A 287 -7.00 -5.84 -26.71
CA THR A 287 -6.19 -5.32 -27.82
C THR A 287 -6.78 -5.57 -29.22
N ASN A 288 -7.91 -6.29 -29.31
CA ASN A 288 -8.59 -6.63 -30.57
C ASN A 288 -9.13 -5.42 -31.36
N HIS A 289 -9.00 -4.20 -30.83
CA HIS A 289 -9.38 -2.95 -31.49
C HIS A 289 -8.20 -2.19 -32.13
N ALA A 290 -7.05 -2.83 -32.35
CA ALA A 290 -5.95 -2.25 -33.11
C ALA A 290 -6.47 -1.74 -34.48
N SER A 291 -6.50 -0.42 -34.64
CA SER A 291 -6.95 0.19 -35.89
C SER A 291 -5.89 -0.07 -36.96
N SER A 292 -6.25 -0.84 -37.99
CA SER A 292 -5.49 -0.88 -39.22
C SER A 292 -5.53 0.52 -39.84
N ALA A 293 -4.41 1.24 -39.81
CA ALA A 293 -4.30 2.51 -40.50
C ALA A 293 -4.69 2.31 -41.98
N PRO A 294 -5.48 3.20 -42.60
CA PRO A 294 -5.72 3.14 -44.04
C PRO A 294 -4.37 3.21 -44.79
N PRO A 295 -4.23 2.54 -45.94
CA PRO A 295 -2.98 2.55 -46.71
C PRO A 295 -2.65 3.99 -47.13
N VAL A 296 -1.57 4.55 -46.57
CA VAL A 296 -1.15 5.93 -46.81
C VAL A 296 -0.50 6.01 -48.19
N THR A 297 -1.02 6.89 -49.05
CA THR A 297 -0.53 7.11 -50.42
C THR A 297 0.69 8.04 -50.48
N ASP A 298 1.05 8.71 -49.37
CA ASP A 298 2.17 9.66 -49.31
C ASP A 298 2.94 9.60 -47.96
N LYS A 299 4.28 9.59 -47.99
CA LYS A 299 5.11 9.37 -46.77
C LYS A 299 5.01 10.49 -45.72
N SER A 300 4.52 11.67 -46.09
CA SER A 300 4.37 12.83 -45.19
C SER A 300 3.14 12.77 -44.28
N ASP A 301 2.16 11.92 -44.59
CA ASP A 301 0.89 11.80 -43.84
C ASP A 301 0.84 10.55 -42.95
N ALA A 302 1.97 9.85 -42.79
CA ALA A 302 2.05 8.71 -41.88
C ALA A 302 1.90 9.16 -40.41
N PRO A 303 1.11 8.43 -39.59
CA PRO A 303 0.96 8.78 -38.18
C PRO A 303 2.30 8.61 -37.44
N ASP A 304 2.68 9.62 -36.68
CA ASP A 304 3.97 9.75 -35.97
C ASP A 304 3.82 9.64 -34.45
N THR A 305 2.61 9.38 -33.98
CA THR A 305 2.26 9.32 -32.57
C THR A 305 1.34 8.13 -32.30
N SER A 306 1.65 7.36 -31.26
CA SER A 306 0.81 6.28 -30.75
C SER A 306 0.23 6.66 -29.40
N VAL A 307 -1.07 6.47 -29.22
CA VAL A 307 -1.76 6.73 -27.96
C VAL A 307 -2.38 5.44 -27.47
N TYR A 308 -1.92 4.95 -26.32
CA TYR A 308 -2.45 3.75 -25.67
C TYR A 308 -3.50 4.14 -24.65
N MET A 309 -4.65 3.47 -24.71
CA MET A 309 -5.77 3.71 -23.82
C MET A 309 -5.63 2.86 -22.56
N LEU A 310 -5.37 3.51 -21.44
CA LEU A 310 -5.11 2.84 -20.17
C LEU A 310 -6.30 3.00 -19.23
N ALA A 311 -6.63 1.94 -18.49
CA ALA A 311 -7.65 1.99 -17.46
C ALA A 311 -7.23 1.15 -16.25
N GLN A 312 -7.62 1.61 -15.06
CA GLN A 312 -7.49 0.87 -13.81
C GLN A 312 -8.88 0.73 -13.20
N LEU A 313 -9.43 -0.49 -13.23
CA LEU A 313 -10.83 -0.77 -12.89
C LEU A 313 -10.93 -1.98 -11.94
N SER A 314 -9.94 -2.21 -11.07
CA SER A 314 -9.78 -3.43 -10.26
C SER A 314 -11.05 -3.83 -9.49
N GLN A 315 -11.79 -2.87 -8.93
CA GLN A 315 -13.05 -3.16 -8.23
C GLN A 315 -14.17 -3.73 -9.12
N LEU A 316 -14.04 -3.65 -10.44
CA LEU A 316 -15.00 -4.18 -11.43
C LEU A 316 -14.51 -5.43 -12.16
N LEU A 317 -13.25 -5.84 -11.97
CA LEU A 317 -12.58 -6.88 -12.75
C LEU A 317 -12.12 -8.04 -11.84
N SER A 318 -12.56 -9.25 -12.15
CA SER A 318 -12.08 -10.47 -11.49
C SER A 318 -11.96 -11.63 -12.50
N PRO A 319 -10.75 -12.11 -12.82
CA PRO A 319 -9.44 -11.53 -12.46
C PRO A 319 -9.25 -10.12 -13.00
N ASP A 320 -8.37 -9.34 -12.37
CA ASP A 320 -8.07 -7.97 -12.78
C ASP A 320 -7.34 -7.96 -14.13
N THR A 321 -7.94 -7.28 -15.11
CA THR A 321 -7.37 -7.09 -16.45
C THR A 321 -7.15 -5.61 -16.76
N SER A 322 -6.94 -4.80 -15.71
CA SER A 322 -6.57 -3.39 -15.81
C SER A 322 -5.24 -3.23 -16.55
N THR A 323 -5.09 -2.14 -17.29
CA THR A 323 -3.98 -1.94 -18.23
C THR A 323 -3.00 -0.86 -17.78
N GLU A 324 -3.38 0.02 -16.85
CA GLU A 324 -2.54 1.13 -16.40
C GLU A 324 -1.26 0.66 -15.68
N LEU A 325 -1.39 -0.09 -14.58
CA LEU A 325 -0.24 -0.53 -13.78
C LEU A 325 0.73 -1.41 -14.60
N PRO A 326 0.26 -2.38 -15.41
CA PRO A 326 1.16 -3.14 -16.31
C PRO A 326 1.91 -2.24 -17.30
N ALA A 327 1.25 -1.26 -17.91
CA ALA A 327 1.89 -0.36 -18.89
C ALA A 327 2.96 0.52 -18.25
N ILE A 328 2.68 1.12 -17.09
CA ILE A 328 3.66 1.94 -16.35
C ILE A 328 4.83 1.07 -15.89
N THR A 329 4.56 -0.15 -15.41
CA THR A 329 5.59 -1.11 -15.00
C THR A 329 6.51 -1.43 -16.16
N HIS A 330 5.97 -1.66 -17.36
CA HIS A 330 6.76 -1.91 -18.56
C HIS A 330 7.65 -0.72 -18.92
N VAL A 331 7.11 0.50 -18.93
CA VAL A 331 7.87 1.73 -19.22
C VAL A 331 9.05 1.88 -18.25
N LEU A 332 8.81 1.76 -16.94
CA LEU A 332 9.86 1.95 -15.93
C LEU A 332 10.89 0.81 -15.91
N LYS A 333 10.47 -0.44 -16.13
CA LYS A 333 11.40 -1.58 -16.29
C LYS A 333 12.25 -1.43 -17.55
N THR A 334 11.70 -0.88 -18.62
CA THR A 334 12.49 -0.60 -19.83
C THR A 334 13.56 0.45 -19.52
N LEU A 335 13.23 1.48 -18.74
CA LEU A 335 14.18 2.51 -18.31
C LEU A 335 15.24 2.02 -17.30
N SER A 336 15.10 0.82 -16.72
CA SER A 336 16.18 0.22 -15.90
C SER A 336 17.29 -0.41 -16.73
N LEU A 337 17.12 -0.56 -18.05
CA LEU A 337 18.16 -1.13 -18.92
C LEU A 337 19.32 -0.13 -19.12
N PRO A 338 20.58 -0.60 -19.18
CA PRO A 338 21.76 0.27 -19.28
C PRO A 338 21.75 1.23 -20.48
N GLN A 339 21.16 0.84 -21.60
CA GLN A 339 21.04 1.69 -22.80
C GLN A 339 20.21 2.96 -22.58
N TYR A 340 19.41 3.03 -21.51
CA TYR A 340 18.63 4.20 -21.13
C TYR A 340 19.26 4.99 -19.99
N ALA A 341 20.53 4.75 -19.63
CA ALA A 341 21.22 5.49 -18.57
C ALA A 341 21.20 7.01 -18.81
N ASP A 342 21.24 7.44 -20.07
CA ASP A 342 21.20 8.86 -20.45
C ASP A 342 19.80 9.44 -20.65
N SER A 343 18.75 8.73 -20.23
CA SER A 343 17.38 9.22 -20.21
C SER A 343 17.08 9.99 -18.92
N SER A 344 15.97 10.72 -18.91
CA SER A 344 15.41 11.34 -17.71
C SER A 344 13.90 11.16 -17.66
N TRP A 345 13.33 11.14 -16.46
CA TRP A 345 11.89 11.16 -16.28
C TRP A 345 11.42 12.24 -15.31
N ILE A 346 10.20 12.73 -15.52
CA ILE A 346 9.49 13.59 -14.57
C ILE A 346 8.23 12.86 -14.14
N PHE A 347 8.03 12.72 -12.84
CA PHE A 347 6.81 12.15 -12.26
C PHE A 347 6.11 13.20 -11.40
N THR A 348 4.80 13.31 -11.51
CA THR A 348 4.04 14.22 -10.66
C THR A 348 2.80 13.57 -10.10
N ALA A 349 2.51 13.89 -8.83
CA ALA A 349 1.28 13.57 -8.14
C ALA A 349 0.95 14.71 -7.18
N GLY A 350 -0.22 15.34 -7.34
CA GLY A 350 -0.66 16.44 -6.49
C GLY A 350 -0.70 16.09 -5.00
N TYR A 351 -1.19 14.89 -4.69
CA TYR A 351 -1.14 14.29 -3.37
C TYR A 351 -0.09 13.18 -3.39
N PHE A 352 1.15 13.50 -2.99
CA PHE A 352 2.26 12.57 -3.15
C PHE A 352 2.17 11.38 -2.19
N ASN A 353 1.67 10.28 -2.75
CA ASN A 353 1.48 9.00 -2.10
C ASN A 353 1.55 7.86 -3.15
N PRO A 354 2.60 7.81 -3.98
CA PRO A 354 2.71 6.77 -5.00
C PRO A 354 2.72 5.39 -4.33
N ASP A 355 2.13 4.40 -5.01
CA ASP A 355 2.20 3.02 -4.59
C ASP A 355 3.67 2.59 -4.34
N PRO A 356 3.96 1.82 -3.27
CA PRO A 356 5.33 1.40 -2.97
C PRO A 356 6.01 0.68 -4.13
N SER A 357 5.28 -0.12 -4.91
CA SER A 357 5.81 -0.81 -6.10
C SER A 357 6.26 0.19 -7.17
N LEU A 358 5.49 1.26 -7.37
CA LEU A 358 5.83 2.33 -8.32
C LEU A 358 7.05 3.13 -7.84
N THR A 359 7.14 3.41 -6.54
CA THR A 359 8.32 4.07 -5.96
C THR A 359 9.58 3.24 -6.20
N LYS A 360 9.51 1.92 -5.97
CA LYS A 360 10.62 1.00 -6.23
C LYS A 360 11.03 1.01 -7.70
N LEU A 361 10.06 0.99 -8.62
CA LEU A 361 10.31 1.03 -10.07
C LEU A 361 10.98 2.34 -10.49
N LEU A 362 10.47 3.49 -10.04
CA LEU A 362 11.07 4.81 -10.31
C LEU A 362 12.52 4.88 -9.83
N LEU A 363 12.82 4.35 -8.63
CA LEU A 363 14.17 4.33 -8.09
C LEU A 363 15.06 3.23 -8.69
N SER A 364 14.52 2.33 -9.51
CA SER A 364 15.28 1.27 -10.18
C SER A 364 15.73 1.64 -11.60
N THR A 365 15.27 2.77 -12.14
CA THR A 365 15.64 3.21 -13.49
C THR A 365 17.13 3.55 -13.58
N ALA A 366 17.76 3.30 -14.73
CA ALA A 366 19.14 3.73 -15.01
C ALA A 366 19.23 5.25 -15.27
N SER A 367 18.09 5.90 -15.51
CA SER A 367 17.94 7.32 -15.84
C SER A 367 18.57 8.28 -14.81
N HIS A 368 18.95 9.47 -15.28
CA HIS A 368 19.45 10.57 -14.45
C HIS A 368 18.68 11.87 -14.70
N ASN A 369 18.93 12.91 -13.89
CA ASN A 369 18.16 14.17 -13.90
C ASN A 369 16.64 13.99 -13.69
N ASN A 370 16.26 12.95 -12.96
CA ASN A 370 14.88 12.62 -12.68
C ASN A 370 14.27 13.64 -11.71
N THR A 371 12.99 13.99 -11.91
CA THR A 371 12.30 14.95 -11.05
C THR A 371 10.95 14.42 -10.60
N VAL A 372 10.67 14.52 -9.30
CA VAL A 372 9.34 14.34 -8.73
C VAL A 372 8.75 15.70 -8.37
N ILE A 373 7.52 15.99 -8.79
CA ILE A 373 6.81 17.23 -8.44
C ILE A 373 5.57 16.90 -7.60
N THR A 374 5.48 17.48 -6.40
CA THR A 374 4.32 17.36 -5.49
C THR A 374 3.80 18.74 -5.07
N ALA A 375 2.57 18.82 -4.57
CA ALA A 375 2.10 20.03 -3.90
C ALA A 375 2.91 20.30 -2.61
N SER A 376 3.31 21.55 -2.40
CA SER A 376 3.69 22.02 -1.08
C SER A 376 2.49 21.94 -0.12
N PRO A 377 2.68 21.78 1.21
CA PRO A 377 1.58 21.81 2.18
C PRO A 377 0.69 23.04 2.05
N PHE A 378 1.27 24.19 1.70
CA PHE A 378 0.56 25.46 1.50
C PHE A 378 -0.24 25.54 0.19
N ALA A 379 0.03 24.65 -0.76
CA ALA A 379 -0.69 24.49 -2.03
C ALA A 379 -1.56 23.22 -2.03
N ASN A 380 -1.75 22.60 -0.87
CA ASN A 380 -2.59 21.42 -0.70
C ASN A 380 -4.04 21.84 -0.39
N GLY A 381 -5.02 21.29 -1.10
CA GLY A 381 -6.44 21.62 -0.88
C GLY A 381 -6.98 21.32 0.53
N PHE A 382 -6.27 20.54 1.34
CA PHE A 382 -6.64 20.24 2.74
C PHE A 382 -5.94 21.13 3.79
N TYR A 383 -5.08 22.05 3.36
CA TYR A 383 -4.35 22.95 4.26
C TYR A 383 -5.31 23.72 5.17
N LYS A 384 -5.09 23.61 6.48
CA LYS A 384 -5.94 24.19 7.54
C LYS A 384 -7.43 23.82 7.46
N SER A 385 -7.78 22.72 6.77
CA SER A 385 -9.17 22.23 6.77
C SER A 385 -9.58 21.79 8.18
N PRO A 386 -10.85 21.99 8.59
CA PRO A 386 -11.31 21.65 9.93
C PRO A 386 -11.31 20.13 10.15
N GLY A 387 -10.88 19.68 11.34
CA GLY A 387 -10.87 18.26 11.72
C GLY A 387 -9.64 17.49 11.24
N VAL A 388 -9.77 16.16 11.13
CA VAL A 388 -8.67 15.24 10.81
C VAL A 388 -8.09 15.47 9.40
N SER A 389 -8.91 15.94 8.45
CA SER A 389 -8.44 16.24 7.09
C SER A 389 -7.35 17.32 7.07
N GLY A 390 -7.32 18.21 8.07
CA GLY A 390 -6.27 19.22 8.23
C GLY A 390 -4.87 18.64 8.46
N LEU A 391 -4.77 17.35 8.80
CA LEU A 391 -3.51 16.61 8.99
C LEU A 391 -2.98 15.97 7.71
N LEU A 392 -3.79 15.89 6.65
CA LEU A 392 -3.39 15.28 5.38
C LEU A 392 -2.16 15.96 4.75
N PRO A 393 -2.02 17.31 4.74
CA PRO A 393 -0.81 17.95 4.23
C PRO A 393 0.46 17.51 4.97
N ASP A 394 0.39 17.35 6.29
CA ASP A 394 1.52 16.87 7.10
C ASP A 394 1.81 15.39 6.80
N ALA A 395 0.77 14.58 6.57
CA ALA A 395 0.92 13.18 6.18
C ALA A 395 1.64 13.07 4.83
N TYR A 396 1.23 13.83 3.81
CA TYR A 396 1.94 13.88 2.52
C TYR A 396 3.38 14.41 2.65
N THR A 397 3.62 15.35 3.57
CA THR A 397 4.99 15.82 3.89
C THR A 397 5.84 14.69 4.44
N LEU A 398 5.28 13.83 5.30
CA LEU A 398 5.96 12.64 5.82
C LEU A 398 6.28 11.64 4.69
N LEU A 399 5.36 11.44 3.74
CA LEU A 399 5.58 10.57 2.57
C LEU A 399 6.66 11.11 1.64
N ALA A 400 6.63 12.41 1.36
CA ALA A 400 7.67 13.10 0.60
C ALA A 400 9.04 12.97 1.27
N ARG A 401 9.11 13.10 2.60
CA ARG A 401 10.35 12.84 3.37
C ARG A 401 10.82 11.40 3.23
N ARG A 402 9.92 10.41 3.34
CA ARG A 402 10.27 8.98 3.16
C ARG A 402 10.81 8.70 1.76
N PHE A 403 10.24 9.31 0.73
CA PHE A 403 10.74 9.21 -0.64
C PHE A 403 12.15 9.80 -0.78
N VAL A 404 12.40 11.01 -0.24
CA VAL A 404 13.75 11.60 -0.27
C VAL A 404 14.77 10.75 0.48
N GLN A 405 14.36 10.11 1.59
CA GLN A 405 15.18 9.12 2.28
C GLN A 405 15.45 7.88 1.42
N ALA A 406 14.45 7.37 0.70
CA ALA A 406 14.62 6.25 -0.23
C ALA A 406 15.57 6.58 -1.39
N VAL A 407 15.47 7.78 -1.99
CA VAL A 407 16.41 8.27 -3.01
C VAL A 407 17.85 8.24 -2.48
N HIS A 408 18.05 8.69 -1.25
CA HIS A 408 19.37 8.69 -0.62
C HIS A 408 19.89 7.28 -0.35
N ARG A 409 19.04 6.38 0.18
CA ARG A 409 19.40 4.98 0.45
C ARG A 409 19.78 4.22 -0.83
N SER A 410 19.09 4.48 -1.93
CA SER A 410 19.40 3.91 -3.24
C SER A 410 20.60 4.57 -3.93
N LYS A 411 21.32 5.50 -3.27
CA LYS A 411 22.47 6.24 -3.81
C LYS A 411 22.14 7.06 -5.09
N HIS A 412 20.89 7.50 -5.22
CA HIS A 412 20.38 8.25 -6.37
C HIS A 412 20.22 9.75 -6.10
N GLN A 413 20.84 10.29 -5.04
CA GLN A 413 20.71 11.71 -4.67
C GLN A 413 21.24 12.70 -5.71
N THR A 414 22.14 12.27 -6.60
CA THR A 414 22.65 13.07 -7.71
C THR A 414 21.80 12.93 -8.96
N SER A 415 20.98 11.87 -9.06
CA SER A 415 20.20 11.53 -10.24
C SER A 415 18.70 11.82 -10.10
N THR A 416 18.17 12.02 -8.89
CA THR A 416 16.74 12.26 -8.65
C THR A 416 16.49 13.38 -7.63
N VAL A 417 15.60 14.33 -7.96
CA VAL A 417 15.21 15.44 -7.09
C VAL A 417 13.71 15.48 -6.83
N LEU A 418 13.31 15.77 -5.59
CA LEU A 418 11.93 16.11 -5.23
C LEU A 418 11.75 17.63 -5.26
N LYS A 419 10.69 18.13 -5.90
CA LYS A 419 10.27 19.53 -5.91
C LYS A 419 8.87 19.69 -5.33
N GLU A 420 8.69 20.71 -4.50
CA GLU A 420 7.39 21.15 -4.00
C GLU A 420 6.89 22.34 -4.81
N TRP A 421 5.67 22.23 -5.34
CA TRP A 421 4.99 23.30 -6.05
C TRP A 421 4.24 24.22 -5.09
N ARG A 422 4.42 25.54 -5.23
CA ARG A 422 3.70 26.56 -4.45
C ARG A 422 3.56 27.89 -5.21
N LYS A 423 2.32 28.30 -5.45
CA LYS A 423 1.98 29.66 -5.90
C LYS A 423 1.02 30.30 -4.88
N GLY A 424 1.59 31.05 -3.93
CA GLY A 424 0.85 31.61 -2.78
C GLY A 424 0.48 30.55 -1.72
N THR A 425 -0.56 30.81 -0.95
CA THR A 425 -1.09 29.91 0.09
C THR A 425 -2.59 29.73 -0.14
N VAL A 426 -3.10 28.49 -0.10
CA VAL A 426 -4.53 28.26 -0.28
C VAL A 426 -5.34 28.98 0.81
N GLY A 427 -6.46 29.60 0.40
CA GLY A 427 -7.29 30.45 1.25
C GLY A 427 -6.85 31.91 1.32
N GLU A 428 -5.68 32.27 0.80
CA GLU A 428 -5.20 33.66 0.69
C GLU A 428 -5.38 34.21 -0.74
N PRO A 429 -5.54 35.53 -0.93
CA PRO A 429 -5.62 36.14 -2.25
C PRO A 429 -4.41 35.78 -3.13
N GLY A 430 -4.69 35.29 -4.34
CA GLY A 430 -3.65 34.85 -5.29
C GLY A 430 -3.06 33.46 -5.00
N GLY A 431 -3.53 32.77 -3.95
CA GLY A 431 -3.16 31.40 -3.62
C GLY A 431 -3.78 30.36 -4.54
N TRP A 432 -2.96 29.41 -5.01
CA TRP A 432 -3.36 28.31 -5.87
C TRP A 432 -3.07 26.97 -5.20
N THR A 433 -3.82 25.94 -5.60
CA THR A 433 -3.56 24.55 -5.24
C THR A 433 -2.96 23.78 -6.41
N TYR A 434 -2.23 22.69 -6.11
CA TYR A 434 -1.59 21.84 -7.12
C TYR A 434 -2.18 20.44 -7.11
N HIS A 435 -2.51 19.93 -8.30
CA HIS A 435 -3.21 18.66 -8.46
C HIS A 435 -2.86 17.92 -9.76
N ALA A 436 -1.78 18.30 -10.46
CA ALA A 436 -1.33 17.60 -11.64
C ALA A 436 -0.90 16.16 -11.33
N LYS A 437 -1.11 15.25 -12.29
CA LYS A 437 -0.62 13.87 -12.25
C LYS A 437 -0.05 13.46 -13.60
N GLY A 438 1.03 12.71 -13.60
CA GLY A 438 1.62 12.24 -14.85
C GLY A 438 3.04 11.72 -14.76
N LEU A 439 3.47 11.17 -15.88
CA LEU A 439 4.85 10.78 -16.16
C LEU A 439 5.26 11.42 -17.49
N TRP A 440 6.50 11.88 -17.59
CA TRP A 440 7.17 12.24 -18.85
C TRP A 440 8.51 11.49 -18.90
N VAL A 441 8.89 11.03 -20.09
CA VAL A 441 10.19 10.39 -20.32
C VAL A 441 10.88 11.06 -21.50
N THR A 442 12.09 11.56 -21.24
CA THR A 442 13.00 12.08 -22.25
C THR A 442 14.07 11.02 -22.51
N LEU A 443 14.13 10.54 -23.74
CA LEU A 443 15.06 9.48 -24.15
C LEU A 443 16.50 9.99 -24.27
N PRO A 444 17.50 9.09 -24.28
CA PRO A 444 18.90 9.46 -24.49
C PRO A 444 19.10 10.32 -25.73
N GLY A 445 19.84 11.43 -25.58
CA GLY A 445 20.14 12.36 -26.66
C GLY A 445 18.97 13.28 -27.09
N ALA A 446 17.77 13.12 -26.52
CA ALA A 446 16.64 13.99 -26.80
C ALA A 446 16.60 15.21 -25.85
N SER A 447 16.13 16.36 -26.35
CA SER A 447 15.94 17.57 -25.52
C SER A 447 14.54 17.69 -24.92
N ASN A 448 13.58 16.91 -25.44
CA ASN A 448 12.17 16.99 -25.08
C ASN A 448 11.59 15.58 -24.90
N PRO A 449 10.57 15.42 -24.03
CA PRO A 449 9.99 14.11 -23.74
C PRO A 449 9.27 13.51 -24.95
N ALA A 450 9.49 12.21 -25.18
CA ALA A 450 8.86 11.43 -26.23
C ALA A 450 7.73 10.54 -25.71
N ILE A 451 7.65 10.34 -24.39
CA ILE A 451 6.58 9.57 -23.75
C ILE A 451 5.92 10.45 -22.69
N SER A 452 4.59 10.46 -22.63
CA SER A 452 3.86 11.09 -21.54
C SER A 452 2.57 10.35 -21.20
N LEU A 453 2.28 10.22 -19.91
CA LEU A 453 1.03 9.67 -19.40
C LEU A 453 0.15 10.78 -18.85
N VAL A 454 -1.09 10.90 -19.32
CA VAL A 454 -2.08 11.89 -18.85
C VAL A 454 -3.41 11.21 -18.51
N GLY A 455 -4.08 11.65 -17.44
CA GLY A 455 -5.38 11.11 -17.07
C GLY A 455 -5.74 11.37 -15.62
N SER A 456 -6.54 10.47 -15.05
CA SER A 456 -7.14 10.67 -13.74
C SER A 456 -6.38 10.07 -12.55
N SER A 457 -5.46 9.14 -12.80
CA SER A 457 -4.82 8.35 -11.74
C SER A 457 -3.98 9.21 -10.80
N ASN A 458 -4.13 8.97 -9.51
CA ASN A 458 -3.25 9.51 -8.47
C ASN A 458 -2.04 8.60 -8.20
N TYR A 459 -1.97 7.44 -8.87
CA TYR A 459 -0.91 6.43 -8.73
C TYR A 459 -0.74 5.86 -7.32
N THR A 460 -1.79 5.91 -6.51
CA THR A 460 -1.80 5.42 -5.13
C THR A 460 -2.23 3.95 -5.07
N LYS A 461 -1.98 3.26 -3.94
CA LYS A 461 -2.54 1.91 -3.70
C LYS A 461 -4.06 1.88 -3.90
N ARG A 462 -4.76 2.96 -3.49
CA ARG A 462 -6.19 3.13 -3.71
C ARG A 462 -6.57 3.22 -5.19
N SER A 463 -5.80 3.94 -6.01
CA SER A 463 -6.01 3.98 -7.47
C SER A 463 -5.92 2.59 -8.09
N TYR A 464 -5.00 1.74 -7.61
CA TYR A 464 -4.78 0.39 -8.13
C TYR A 464 -5.65 -0.71 -7.51
N SER A 465 -6.51 -0.40 -6.54
CA SER A 465 -7.34 -1.41 -5.86
C SER A 465 -8.82 -1.05 -5.78
N LEU A 466 -9.14 0.24 -5.69
CA LEU A 466 -10.48 0.70 -5.28
C LEU A 466 -11.11 1.70 -6.23
N ASP A 467 -10.38 2.50 -7.00
CA ASP A 467 -10.97 3.54 -7.86
C ASP A 467 -11.09 3.10 -9.33
N LEU A 468 -11.96 3.78 -10.09
CA LEU A 468 -12.04 3.64 -11.55
C LEU A 468 -11.24 4.76 -12.21
N GLU A 469 -10.09 4.45 -12.79
CA GLU A 469 -9.21 5.42 -13.44
C GLU A 469 -9.15 5.19 -14.96
N ALA A 470 -8.96 6.27 -15.71
CA ALA A 470 -8.76 6.23 -17.16
C ALA A 470 -7.68 7.25 -17.58
N ASN A 471 -6.77 6.81 -18.44
CA ASN A 471 -5.59 7.57 -18.84
C ASN A 471 -5.22 7.27 -20.30
N ALA A 472 -4.35 8.11 -20.87
CA ALA A 472 -3.73 7.92 -22.17
C ALA A 472 -2.21 8.00 -22.05
N LEU A 473 -1.52 6.97 -22.52
CA LEU A 473 -0.06 6.96 -22.67
C LEU A 473 0.29 7.35 -24.10
N ILE A 474 0.93 8.49 -24.27
CA ILE A 474 1.39 9.05 -25.53
C ILE A 474 2.83 8.60 -25.76
N VAL A 475 3.12 8.07 -26.94
CA VAL A 475 4.47 7.74 -27.44
C VAL A 475 4.63 8.40 -28.80
N THR A 476 5.50 9.39 -28.92
CA THR A 476 5.56 10.29 -30.08
C THR A 476 6.95 10.41 -30.68
N GLU A 477 7.01 10.37 -32.01
CA GLU A 477 8.17 10.79 -32.80
C GLU A 477 8.04 12.24 -33.29
N ASN A 478 6.83 12.82 -33.24
CA ASN A 478 6.55 14.20 -33.65
C ASN A 478 7.30 15.24 -32.82
N GLU A 479 8.22 15.98 -33.43
CA GLU A 479 9.04 17.01 -32.75
C GLU A 479 8.22 18.18 -32.20
N GLY A 480 7.13 18.56 -32.87
CA GLY A 480 6.22 19.61 -32.39
C GLY A 480 5.52 19.22 -31.10
N LEU A 481 5.02 17.98 -31.02
CA LEU A 481 4.39 17.44 -29.81
C LEU A 481 5.41 17.22 -28.70
N LYS A 482 6.61 16.68 -29.00
CA LYS A 482 7.70 16.58 -28.02
C LYS A 482 7.99 17.95 -27.40
N LYS A 483 8.11 19.00 -28.23
CA LYS A 483 8.30 20.36 -27.74
C LYS A 483 7.14 20.83 -26.84
N ARG A 484 5.88 20.60 -27.21
CA ARG A 484 4.73 20.98 -26.37
C ARG A 484 4.70 20.23 -25.03
N LEU A 485 5.07 18.95 -25.01
CA LEU A 485 5.25 18.18 -23.78
C LEU A 485 6.43 18.70 -22.94
N GLY A 486 7.50 19.14 -23.61
CA GLY A 486 8.63 19.85 -23.00
C GLY A 486 8.24 21.19 -22.37
N ASP A 487 7.43 21.98 -23.08
CA ASP A 487 6.87 23.24 -22.57
C ASP A 487 5.96 22.96 -21.35
N GLU A 488 5.18 21.87 -21.38
CA GLU A 488 4.32 21.42 -20.27
C GLU A 488 5.09 21.15 -18.99
N GLN A 489 6.12 20.32 -19.07
CA GLN A 489 6.96 20.03 -17.90
C GLN A 489 7.69 21.28 -17.39
N CYS A 490 8.02 22.24 -18.26
CA CYS A 490 8.68 23.48 -17.86
C CYS A 490 7.74 24.36 -17.04
N TRP A 491 6.54 24.65 -17.54
CA TRP A 491 5.62 25.54 -16.81
C TRP A 491 5.06 24.90 -15.53
N LEU A 492 4.97 23.57 -15.46
CA LEU A 492 4.60 22.88 -14.21
C LEU A 492 5.68 23.05 -13.14
N GLN A 493 6.89 23.44 -13.52
CA GLN A 493 8.00 23.74 -12.60
C GLN A 493 8.17 25.23 -12.31
N ASP A 494 7.44 26.14 -12.97
CA ASP A 494 7.54 27.61 -12.78
C ASP A 494 7.42 28.02 -11.30
N HIS A 495 6.68 27.25 -10.52
CA HIS A 495 6.44 27.47 -9.09
C HIS A 495 6.93 26.29 -8.21
N ALA A 496 7.81 25.44 -8.73
CA ALA A 496 8.32 24.26 -8.03
C ALA A 496 9.76 24.48 -7.53
N THR A 497 9.98 24.31 -6.24
CA THR A 497 11.30 24.44 -5.60
C THR A 497 11.81 23.09 -5.13
N ALA A 498 13.10 22.81 -5.36
CA ALA A 498 13.73 21.60 -4.85
C ALA A 498 13.69 21.55 -3.32
N VAL A 499 13.44 20.37 -2.77
CA VAL A 499 13.42 20.10 -1.33
C VAL A 499 14.48 19.07 -1.01
N THR A 500 15.33 19.41 -0.04
CA THR A 500 16.42 18.55 0.43
C THR A 500 16.06 17.91 1.78
N ARG A 501 16.89 16.95 2.22
CA ARG A 501 16.75 16.35 3.55
C ARG A 501 16.83 17.39 4.67
N ASP A 502 17.65 18.42 4.50
CA ASP A 502 17.85 19.48 5.49
C ASP A 502 16.64 20.42 5.57
N ASP A 503 15.91 20.60 4.46
CA ASP A 503 14.68 21.38 4.45
C ASP A 503 13.56 20.71 5.27
N PHE A 504 13.51 19.38 5.32
CA PHE A 504 12.62 18.64 6.21
C PHE A 504 13.07 18.66 7.69
N ALA A 505 14.32 19.06 7.99
CA ALA A 505 14.83 19.13 9.36
C ALA A 505 14.53 20.48 10.06
N ARG A 506 14.13 21.51 9.30
CA ARG A 506 13.81 22.87 9.81
C ARG A 506 12.57 22.84 10.72
N THR A 507 12.57 23.67 11.75
CA THR A 507 11.53 23.73 12.81
C THR A 507 10.11 23.96 12.28
N GLU A 508 9.93 24.75 11.22
CA GLU A 508 8.64 25.00 10.57
C GLU A 508 8.09 23.80 9.79
N ARG A 509 8.94 22.79 9.53
CA ARG A 509 8.63 21.56 8.78
C ARG A 509 8.69 20.30 9.65
N ARG A 510 9.04 20.44 10.94
CA ARG A 510 8.94 19.35 11.92
C ARG A 510 7.46 19.10 12.17
N VAL A 511 7.00 17.91 11.78
CA VAL A 511 5.67 17.41 12.17
C VAL A 511 5.62 17.43 13.71
N GLY A 512 4.86 18.36 14.28
CA GLY A 512 4.81 18.61 15.74
C GLY A 512 4.16 17.47 16.52
N LEU A 513 3.83 17.70 17.80
CA LEU A 513 3.27 16.76 18.80
C LEU A 513 2.05 15.89 18.37
N LYS A 514 1.53 16.03 17.15
CA LYS A 514 0.53 15.14 16.53
C LYS A 514 1.15 14.04 15.64
N LEU A 515 2.44 13.75 15.80
CA LEU A 515 3.21 12.80 14.99
C LEU A 515 2.51 11.43 14.82
N SER A 516 1.92 10.88 15.87
CA SER A 516 1.26 9.57 15.86
C SER A 516 -0.01 9.56 15.01
N ILE A 517 -0.82 10.64 15.04
CA ILE A 517 -2.06 10.74 14.24
C ILE A 517 -1.73 11.05 12.78
N THR A 518 -0.71 11.88 12.53
CA THR A 518 -0.22 12.15 11.17
C THR A 518 0.41 10.88 10.56
N ALA A 519 1.16 10.10 11.33
CA ALA A 519 1.69 8.80 10.90
C ALA A 519 0.56 7.80 10.63
N LEU A 520 -0.47 7.75 11.47
CA LEU A 520 -1.67 6.94 11.24
C LEU A 520 -2.40 7.37 9.96
N CYS A 521 -2.56 8.67 9.71
CA CYS A 521 -3.13 9.19 8.46
C CYS A 521 -2.26 8.82 7.24
N ALA A 522 -0.94 8.88 7.36
CA ALA A 522 -0.02 8.47 6.30
C ALA A 522 -0.04 6.95 6.05
N ALA A 523 -0.26 6.14 7.08
CA ALA A 523 -0.44 4.69 6.97
C ALA A 523 -1.77 4.35 6.29
N LEU A 524 -2.86 5.04 6.66
CA LEU A 524 -4.16 4.93 6.01
C LEU A 524 -4.12 5.39 4.54
N LEU A 525 -3.37 6.45 4.23
CA LEU A 525 -3.20 6.95 2.86
C LEU A 525 -2.39 5.99 1.97
N GLN A 526 -1.25 5.48 2.45
CA GLN A 526 -0.43 4.53 1.69
C GLN A 526 -1.09 3.16 1.51
N GLY A 527 -2.17 2.88 2.26
CA GLY A 527 -2.56 1.49 2.54
C GLY A 527 -1.33 0.71 2.98
N ALA A 528 -0.70 1.20 4.06
CA ALA A 528 0.65 0.88 4.53
C ALA A 528 1.17 -0.48 4.05
N SER A 529 2.26 -0.47 3.27
CA SER A 529 3.20 -1.60 3.32
C SER A 529 3.73 -1.66 4.76
N ALA A 530 3.56 -2.83 5.37
CA ALA A 530 4.01 -3.13 6.71
C ALA A 530 5.54 -3.05 6.78
N THR A 531 6.05 -2.61 7.92
CA THR A 531 7.44 -2.85 8.26
C THR A 531 7.48 -4.14 9.07
N ILE A 532 8.04 -5.20 8.49
CA ILE A 532 8.41 -6.40 9.26
C ILE A 532 9.70 -6.05 10.03
N TYR A 533 9.62 -6.09 11.36
CA TYR A 533 10.73 -5.75 12.25
C TYR A 533 11.55 -6.97 12.64
N TYR A 534 10.90 -8.13 12.66
CA TYR A 534 11.47 -9.38 13.15
C TYR A 534 11.12 -10.54 12.21
N ALA A 535 12.11 -11.24 11.68
CA ALA A 535 11.92 -12.35 10.75
C ALA A 535 12.94 -13.45 11.04
N GLY A 536 12.47 -14.68 11.11
CA GLY A 536 13.36 -15.83 11.26
C GLY A 536 12.66 -17.16 11.44
N VAL A 537 13.14 -17.98 12.38
CA VAL A 537 12.83 -19.41 12.44
C VAL A 537 12.66 -19.88 13.88
N ALA A 538 11.80 -20.86 14.10
CA ALA A 538 11.69 -21.54 15.39
C ALA A 538 12.82 -22.57 15.55
N GLU A 539 13.39 -22.63 16.75
CA GLU A 539 14.40 -23.59 17.19
C GLU A 539 13.71 -24.63 18.09
N SER A 540 13.32 -25.75 17.48
CA SER A 540 12.60 -26.85 18.11
C SER A 540 13.55 -28.02 18.37
N SER A 541 13.59 -28.43 19.64
CA SER A 541 14.24 -29.63 20.16
C SER A 541 14.36 -29.57 21.68
N GLY A 542 14.22 -28.38 22.31
CA GLY A 542 14.31 -28.20 23.76
C GLY A 542 13.15 -28.85 24.52
N GLU A 543 12.08 -29.14 23.80
CA GLU A 543 10.86 -29.81 24.22
C GLU A 543 10.83 -31.32 23.90
N PHE A 544 11.78 -31.83 23.11
CA PHE A 544 11.81 -33.22 22.67
C PHE A 544 12.15 -34.21 23.78
N GLY A 545 11.98 -35.50 23.52
CA GLY A 545 12.50 -36.57 24.38
C GLY A 545 11.67 -36.87 25.62
N ALA A 546 10.50 -36.25 25.76
CA ALA A 546 9.54 -36.52 26.84
C ALA A 546 8.33 -37.37 26.41
N TYR A 547 8.15 -37.60 25.09
CA TYR A 547 7.04 -38.37 24.52
C TYR A 547 7.18 -39.88 24.80
N GLY A 548 6.05 -40.57 25.03
CA GLY A 548 5.99 -42.02 25.21
C GLY A 548 5.28 -42.42 26.49
N VAL A 549 5.99 -43.10 27.40
CA VAL A 549 5.41 -43.63 28.64
C VAL A 549 5.38 -42.55 29.71
N LYS A 550 4.21 -42.29 30.31
CA LYS A 550 4.04 -41.36 31.44
C LYS A 550 5.11 -41.57 32.51
N GLY A 551 5.75 -40.49 32.93
CA GLY A 551 6.82 -40.50 33.95
C GLY A 551 8.20 -40.89 33.43
N THR A 552 8.37 -41.08 32.12
CA THR A 552 9.68 -41.28 31.48
C THR A 552 10.08 -40.04 30.66
N GLY A 553 11.37 -39.88 30.35
CA GLY A 553 11.86 -38.75 29.54
C GLY A 553 12.07 -37.41 30.27
N LEU A 554 11.62 -37.30 31.53
CA LEU A 554 11.87 -36.14 32.39
C LEU A 554 12.95 -36.45 33.47
N PRO A 555 13.91 -35.53 33.71
CA PRO A 555 14.16 -34.30 32.95
C PRO A 555 14.81 -34.57 31.57
N GLY A 556 15.25 -35.81 31.30
CA GLY A 556 16.04 -36.15 30.12
C GLY A 556 17.49 -35.66 30.21
N ALA A 557 18.37 -36.16 29.35
CA ALA A 557 19.77 -35.78 29.27
C ALA A 557 19.97 -34.69 28.20
N PHE A 558 20.42 -33.50 28.61
CA PHE A 558 20.80 -32.42 27.69
C PHE A 558 21.93 -32.88 26.75
N GLY A 559 21.82 -32.55 25.47
CA GLY A 559 22.76 -32.96 24.43
C GLY A 559 22.58 -34.41 23.95
N LYS A 560 21.59 -35.14 24.47
CA LYS A 560 21.23 -36.49 24.01
C LYS A 560 19.75 -36.65 23.72
N ASP A 561 18.90 -36.28 24.67
CA ASP A 561 17.44 -36.42 24.54
C ASP A 561 16.79 -35.11 24.05
N TYR A 562 17.44 -33.98 24.34
CA TYR A 562 17.05 -32.64 23.88
C TYR A 562 18.27 -31.70 23.82
N ALA A 563 18.16 -30.63 23.05
CA ALA A 563 19.06 -29.48 23.02
C ALA A 563 18.26 -28.23 22.60
N PHE A 564 18.79 -27.02 22.76
CA PHE A 564 18.04 -25.80 22.41
C PHE A 564 18.34 -25.28 21.02
N ILE A 565 19.62 -25.22 20.62
CA ILE A 565 20.09 -24.65 19.35
C ILE A 565 21.35 -25.39 18.87
N ASP A 566 21.65 -25.32 17.58
CA ASP A 566 23.03 -25.45 17.07
C ASP A 566 23.59 -24.04 16.80
N GLU A 567 24.63 -23.66 17.53
CA GLU A 567 25.30 -22.36 17.37
C GLU A 567 25.72 -22.08 15.92
N LYS A 568 26.16 -23.10 15.17
CA LYS A 568 26.57 -22.94 13.77
C LYS A 568 25.38 -22.69 12.85
N ALA A 569 24.24 -23.30 13.15
CA ALA A 569 23.00 -23.03 12.42
C ALA A 569 22.55 -21.59 12.64
N ILE A 570 22.56 -21.13 13.89
CA ILE A 570 22.28 -19.73 14.23
C ILE A 570 23.25 -18.80 13.49
N ASP A 571 24.55 -19.10 13.47
CA ASP A 571 25.54 -18.33 12.71
C ASP A 571 25.15 -18.21 11.22
N VAL A 572 24.77 -19.32 10.58
CA VAL A 572 24.33 -19.31 9.17
C VAL A 572 23.07 -18.46 8.98
N MET A 573 22.04 -18.68 9.80
CA MET A 573 20.77 -17.97 9.70
C MET A 573 20.94 -16.45 9.89
N VAL A 574 21.76 -16.07 10.86
CA VAL A 574 21.98 -14.67 11.19
C VAL A 574 22.96 -14.00 10.23
N ASP A 575 24.11 -14.61 9.95
CA ASP A 575 25.19 -13.93 9.22
C ASP A 575 25.03 -14.08 7.71
N GLN A 576 24.44 -15.16 7.21
CA GLN A 576 24.22 -15.35 5.78
C GLN A 576 22.83 -14.87 5.36
N HIS A 577 21.78 -15.34 6.05
CA HIS A 577 20.39 -15.03 5.67
C HIS A 577 19.83 -13.76 6.32
N LYS A 578 20.56 -13.18 7.29
CA LYS A 578 20.19 -11.95 7.99
C LYS A 578 18.87 -12.07 8.78
N ALA A 579 18.48 -13.27 9.18
CA ALA A 579 17.38 -13.47 10.12
C ALA A 579 17.74 -12.86 11.49
N ASN A 580 16.79 -12.16 12.12
CA ASN A 580 17.00 -11.47 13.40
C ASN A 580 16.09 -11.98 14.51
N LEU A 581 15.36 -13.08 14.32
CA LEU A 581 14.41 -13.60 15.30
C LEU A 581 14.48 -15.13 15.38
N PHE A 582 14.53 -15.64 16.60
CA PHE A 582 14.51 -17.08 16.87
C PHE A 582 13.49 -17.38 17.97
N ARG A 583 12.68 -18.43 17.81
CA ARG A 583 11.73 -18.88 18.83
C ARG A 583 12.21 -20.18 19.45
N VAL A 584 12.66 -20.15 20.71
CA VAL A 584 13.30 -21.30 21.36
C VAL A 584 12.30 -22.01 22.25
N ALA A 585 11.90 -23.22 21.83
CA ALA A 585 10.97 -24.07 22.55
C ALA A 585 11.64 -24.77 23.75
N PHE A 586 10.91 -24.86 24.87
CA PHE A 586 11.34 -25.62 26.06
C PHE A 586 10.14 -26.17 26.84
N LEU A 587 10.35 -27.23 27.63
CA LEU A 587 9.31 -27.77 28.52
C LEU A 587 9.35 -27.12 29.91
N LEU A 588 8.18 -26.71 30.39
CA LEU A 588 7.97 -26.25 31.76
C LEU A 588 8.45 -27.27 32.79
N GLU A 589 8.25 -28.57 32.57
CA GLU A 589 8.62 -29.64 33.50
C GLU A 589 10.13 -29.78 33.69
N ARG A 590 10.92 -29.33 32.71
CA ARG A 590 12.39 -29.30 32.83
C ARG A 590 12.86 -28.04 33.56
N MET A 591 12.19 -26.92 33.33
CA MET A 591 12.46 -25.66 34.03
C MET A 591 12.01 -25.72 35.50
N CYS A 592 10.80 -26.22 35.75
CA CYS A 592 10.20 -26.45 37.07
C CYS A 592 9.94 -27.95 37.26
N PRO A 593 10.84 -28.68 37.93
CA PRO A 593 10.67 -30.12 38.15
C PRO A 593 9.39 -30.49 38.90
N LEU A 594 8.81 -31.64 38.56
CA LEU A 594 7.53 -32.11 39.14
C LEU A 594 7.53 -32.18 40.68
N ALA A 595 8.68 -32.42 41.30
CA ALA A 595 8.82 -32.49 42.76
C ALA A 595 8.64 -31.12 43.45
N ASP A 596 8.91 -30.04 42.73
CA ASP A 596 8.77 -28.66 43.20
C ASP A 596 7.47 -28.02 42.71
N GLY A 597 6.92 -28.52 41.60
CA GLY A 597 5.74 -27.99 40.93
C GLY A 597 6.05 -26.74 40.11
N LEU A 598 5.06 -26.29 39.33
CA LEU A 598 5.14 -25.03 38.61
C LEU A 598 5.20 -23.87 39.63
N GLY A 599 6.08 -22.90 39.39
CA GLY A 599 6.27 -21.75 40.27
C GLY A 599 7.64 -21.11 40.08
N SER A 600 8.17 -20.47 41.12
CA SER A 600 9.43 -19.72 41.05
C SER A 600 10.70 -20.54 41.34
N LYS A 601 10.61 -21.86 41.52
CA LYS A 601 11.77 -22.70 41.84
C LYS A 601 12.23 -23.46 40.60
N PHE A 602 13.30 -22.97 39.99
CA PHE A 602 13.83 -23.54 38.75
C PHE A 602 14.89 -24.62 39.02
N ASN A 603 15.01 -25.56 38.08
CA ASN A 603 16.19 -26.38 37.94
C ASN A 603 17.32 -25.52 37.36
N GLU A 604 18.23 -25.06 38.23
CA GLU A 604 19.29 -24.13 37.84
C GLU A 604 20.20 -24.69 36.74
N THR A 605 20.48 -26.00 36.73
CA THR A 605 21.28 -26.60 35.65
C THR A 605 20.57 -26.54 34.30
N HIS A 606 19.25 -26.75 34.28
CA HIS A 606 18.47 -26.62 33.04
C HIS A 606 18.33 -25.14 32.63
N PHE A 607 18.06 -24.25 33.59
CA PHE A 607 17.99 -22.81 33.36
C PHE A 607 19.29 -22.27 32.77
N ASP A 608 20.45 -22.66 33.31
CA ASP A 608 21.76 -22.23 32.80
C ASP A 608 21.94 -22.64 31.34
N LYS A 609 21.53 -23.86 30.97
CA LYS A 609 21.59 -24.32 29.57
C LYS A 609 20.63 -23.58 28.64
N PHE A 610 19.43 -23.27 29.12
CA PHE A 610 18.48 -22.45 28.38
C PHE A 610 19.01 -21.03 28.20
N LYS A 611 19.56 -20.45 29.27
CA LYS A 611 20.16 -19.12 29.26
C LYS A 611 21.37 -19.05 28.32
N GLU A 612 22.23 -20.06 28.29
CA GLU A 612 23.35 -20.15 27.34
C GLU A 612 22.85 -20.00 25.89
N ALA A 613 21.79 -20.72 25.50
CA ALA A 613 21.20 -20.62 24.16
C ALA A 613 20.59 -19.24 23.88
N VAL A 614 19.83 -18.70 24.84
CA VAL A 614 19.22 -17.37 24.77
C VAL A 614 20.28 -16.28 24.63
N ASP A 615 21.35 -16.33 25.42
CA ASP A 615 22.46 -15.38 25.39
C ASP A 615 23.26 -15.52 24.09
N TYR A 616 23.43 -16.73 23.55
CA TYR A 616 24.08 -16.90 22.26
C TYR A 616 23.34 -16.14 21.16
N ILE A 617 22.02 -16.31 21.06
CA ILE A 617 21.20 -15.58 20.08
C ILE A 617 21.23 -14.07 20.35
N SER A 618 20.97 -13.67 21.60
CA SER A 618 20.68 -12.26 21.94
C SER A 618 21.90 -11.39 22.20
N VAL A 619 22.90 -11.94 22.88
CA VAL A 619 24.13 -11.23 23.26
C VAL A 619 25.22 -11.46 22.22
N THR A 620 25.50 -12.72 21.88
CA THR A 620 26.58 -13.06 20.94
C THR A 620 26.22 -12.70 19.50
N LYS A 621 25.04 -13.11 19.03
CA LYS A 621 24.59 -12.87 17.65
C LYS A 621 23.79 -11.58 17.50
N GLY A 622 23.31 -11.00 18.59
CA GLY A 622 22.57 -9.75 18.57
C GLY A 622 21.18 -9.85 17.92
N ALA A 623 20.61 -11.04 17.80
CA ALA A 623 19.26 -11.28 17.30
C ALA A 623 18.23 -11.28 18.45
N TYR A 624 16.95 -11.26 18.14
CA TYR A 624 15.86 -11.37 19.10
C TYR A 624 15.51 -12.83 19.34
N VAL A 625 15.04 -13.11 20.55
CA VAL A 625 14.69 -14.48 20.98
C VAL A 625 13.34 -14.48 21.68
N ILE A 626 12.41 -15.29 21.17
CA ILE A 626 11.15 -15.61 21.82
C ILE A 626 11.40 -16.81 22.75
N LEU A 627 11.10 -16.65 24.03
CA LEU A 627 11.09 -17.76 24.99
C LEU A 627 9.72 -18.43 24.91
N ASP A 628 9.69 -19.71 24.54
CA ASP A 628 8.46 -20.45 24.29
C ASP A 628 8.33 -21.66 25.22
N PRO A 629 7.53 -21.57 26.30
CA PRO A 629 7.10 -22.73 27.05
C PRO A 629 6.14 -23.55 26.17
N HIS A 630 6.65 -24.66 25.63
CA HIS A 630 5.99 -25.43 24.58
C HIS A 630 5.04 -26.48 25.16
N ASN A 631 4.00 -26.00 25.86
CA ASN A 631 3.28 -26.79 26.86
C ASN A 631 1.75 -26.83 26.71
N TYR A 632 1.15 -26.18 25.70
CA TYR A 632 -0.29 -26.30 25.41
C TYR A 632 -1.21 -25.85 26.56
N MET A 633 -0.73 -24.90 27.38
CA MET A 633 -1.34 -24.48 28.65
C MET A 633 -1.55 -25.63 29.65
N ARG A 634 -0.72 -26.67 29.56
CA ARG A 634 -0.73 -27.85 30.40
C ARG A 634 0.63 -28.04 31.08
N TYR A 635 0.61 -28.66 32.24
CA TYR A 635 1.80 -29.01 33.00
C TYR A 635 1.60 -30.37 33.65
N ASN A 636 2.70 -31.03 34.02
CA ASN A 636 2.85 -32.24 34.84
C ASN A 636 3.04 -33.56 34.08
N ASP A 637 2.61 -33.64 32.82
CA ASP A 637 2.65 -34.87 32.04
C ASP A 637 2.78 -34.59 30.54
N PRO A 638 4.01 -34.52 30.01
CA PRO A 638 4.26 -34.29 28.58
C PRO A 638 4.23 -35.56 27.72
N SER A 639 3.91 -36.75 28.27
CA SER A 639 4.17 -38.02 27.56
C SER A 639 3.33 -38.25 26.31
N SER A 640 2.22 -37.53 26.16
CA SER A 640 1.35 -37.59 24.98
C SER A 640 0.81 -36.20 24.63
N GLN A 641 1.65 -35.18 24.80
CA GLN A 641 1.35 -33.84 24.32
C GLN A 641 1.04 -33.87 22.80
N PRO A 642 0.09 -33.06 22.33
CA PRO A 642 -0.60 -31.99 23.08
C PRO A 642 -1.77 -32.46 23.97
N MET A 643 -2.14 -33.74 23.95
CA MET A 643 -3.36 -34.25 24.61
C MET A 643 -3.17 -34.73 26.06
N SER A 644 -1.98 -34.58 26.65
CA SER A 644 -1.68 -34.98 28.03
C SER A 644 -1.26 -33.79 28.91
N GLY A 645 -1.28 -34.02 30.23
CA GLY A 645 -1.01 -32.99 31.22
C GLY A 645 -2.28 -32.31 31.70
N SER A 646 -2.20 -31.74 32.90
CA SER A 646 -3.31 -31.04 33.51
C SER A 646 -3.37 -29.60 33.02
N VAL A 647 -4.57 -29.14 32.65
CA VAL A 647 -4.81 -27.74 32.23
C VAL A 647 -4.50 -26.81 33.41
N ILE A 648 -3.60 -25.85 33.20
CA ILE A 648 -3.19 -24.91 34.23
C ILE A 648 -4.40 -24.09 34.68
N GLY A 649 -4.65 -24.08 35.99
CA GLY A 649 -5.75 -23.37 36.65
C GLY A 649 -7.08 -24.12 36.67
N ASP A 650 -7.16 -25.34 36.12
CA ASP A 650 -8.36 -26.18 36.24
C ASP A 650 -8.51 -26.71 37.66
N THR A 651 -9.36 -26.04 38.44
CA THR A 651 -9.64 -26.41 39.83
C THR A 651 -10.39 -27.75 39.98
N SER A 652 -10.91 -28.33 38.90
CA SER A 652 -11.56 -29.64 38.95
C SER A 652 -10.56 -30.81 38.91
N ASP A 653 -9.34 -30.56 38.42
CA ASP A 653 -8.24 -31.51 38.44
C ASP A 653 -7.32 -31.24 39.65
N PRO A 654 -7.27 -32.13 40.66
CA PRO A 654 -6.43 -31.92 41.85
C PRO A 654 -4.93 -31.99 41.56
N THR A 655 -4.52 -32.39 40.36
CA THR A 655 -3.12 -32.46 39.92
C THR A 655 -2.70 -31.27 39.07
N ALA A 656 -3.63 -30.36 38.74
CA ALA A 656 -3.35 -29.15 37.98
C ALA A 656 -2.54 -28.13 38.78
N ALA A 657 -1.54 -27.53 38.14
CA ALA A 657 -0.94 -26.31 38.64
C ALA A 657 -1.95 -25.16 38.61
N THR A 658 -1.86 -24.22 39.54
CA THR A 658 -2.77 -23.08 39.62
C THR A 658 -2.38 -21.95 38.68
N THR A 659 -3.33 -21.07 38.34
CA THR A 659 -3.06 -19.81 37.64
C THR A 659 -2.03 -18.94 38.37
N ALA A 660 -2.03 -18.95 39.71
CA ALA A 660 -1.06 -18.21 40.51
C ALA A 660 0.37 -18.74 40.33
N GLN A 661 0.53 -20.07 40.34
CA GLN A 661 1.82 -20.73 40.08
C GLN A 661 2.36 -20.43 38.68
N PHE A 662 1.50 -20.32 37.67
CA PHE A 662 1.91 -19.89 36.34
C PHE A 662 2.38 -18.43 36.31
N GLY A 663 1.72 -17.54 37.06
CA GLY A 663 2.21 -16.18 37.30
C GLY A 663 3.57 -16.17 38.01
N GLU A 664 3.75 -16.96 39.07
CA GLU A 664 5.02 -17.07 39.80
C GLU A 664 6.18 -17.54 38.90
N PHE A 665 5.93 -18.53 38.04
CA PHE A 665 6.87 -18.97 37.01
C PHE A 665 7.30 -17.82 36.10
N TRP A 666 6.34 -17.11 35.52
CA TRP A 666 6.61 -16.00 34.61
C TRP A 666 7.30 -14.82 35.30
N GLY A 667 6.94 -14.53 36.55
CA GLY A 667 7.60 -13.51 37.35
C GLY A 667 9.08 -13.83 37.59
N GLU A 668 9.40 -15.09 37.91
CA GLU A 668 10.79 -15.52 38.10
C GLU A 668 11.58 -15.53 36.79
N LEU A 669 11.02 -16.07 35.70
CA LEU A 669 11.70 -16.08 34.39
C LEU A 669 11.95 -14.65 33.89
N ALA A 670 10.95 -13.78 33.99
CA ALA A 670 11.06 -12.39 33.58
C ALA A 670 12.10 -11.63 34.38
N LYS A 671 12.15 -11.84 35.71
CA LYS A 671 13.17 -11.22 36.57
C LYS A 671 14.59 -11.55 36.12
N ARG A 672 14.82 -12.78 35.63
CA ARG A 672 16.15 -13.23 35.16
C ARG A 672 16.53 -12.68 33.79
N PHE A 673 15.56 -12.30 32.95
CA PHE A 673 15.78 -11.78 31.60
C PHE A 673 15.38 -10.31 31.41
N ALA A 674 14.97 -9.60 32.46
CA ALA A 674 14.42 -8.24 32.40
C ALA A 674 15.36 -7.21 31.75
N ASP A 675 16.67 -7.40 31.91
CA ASP A 675 17.70 -6.52 31.36
C ASP A 675 18.09 -6.87 29.92
N ASN A 676 17.63 -8.02 29.39
CA ASN A 676 17.88 -8.42 28.02
C ASN A 676 16.81 -7.85 27.10
N GLU A 677 17.08 -6.70 26.49
CA GLU A 677 16.17 -5.99 25.58
C GLU A 677 15.70 -6.81 24.36
N LYS A 678 16.45 -7.87 24.02
CA LYS A 678 16.20 -8.71 22.84
C LYS A 678 15.42 -9.98 23.16
N THR A 679 15.06 -10.19 24.43
CA THR A 679 14.15 -11.25 24.83
C THR A 679 12.71 -10.81 24.65
N ILE A 680 11.90 -11.69 24.04
CA ILE A 680 10.45 -11.60 23.90
C ILE A 680 9.84 -12.75 24.68
N PHE A 681 8.80 -12.49 25.47
CA PHE A 681 8.14 -13.50 26.29
C PHE A 681 6.91 -14.04 25.56
N GLY A 682 7.02 -15.25 25.00
CA GLY A 682 5.89 -16.00 24.46
C GLY A 682 5.20 -16.76 25.57
N LEU A 683 3.97 -16.38 25.92
CA LEU A 683 3.39 -16.82 27.20
C LEU A 683 3.17 -18.34 27.26
N MET A 684 2.76 -18.96 26.15
CA MET A 684 2.49 -20.39 26.08
C MET A 684 2.29 -20.82 24.62
N ASN A 685 2.82 -21.97 24.24
CA ASN A 685 2.47 -22.59 22.96
C ASN A 685 1.02 -23.08 22.95
N GLU A 686 0.26 -22.74 21.92
CA GLU A 686 -1.03 -23.34 21.52
C GLU A 686 -1.98 -23.83 22.64
N PRO A 687 -2.57 -22.94 23.47
CA PRO A 687 -3.67 -23.34 24.34
C PRO A 687 -4.86 -23.91 23.54
N HIS A 688 -5.40 -25.04 23.99
CA HIS A 688 -6.54 -25.72 23.36
C HIS A 688 -7.36 -26.53 24.37
N ASP A 689 -8.61 -26.85 24.01
CA ASP A 689 -9.54 -27.67 24.79
C ASP A 689 -9.65 -27.23 26.27
N MET A 690 -9.73 -25.92 26.48
CA MET A 690 -9.90 -25.30 27.79
C MET A 690 -10.89 -24.13 27.70
N PRO A 691 -11.50 -23.67 28.80
CA PRO A 691 -12.33 -22.46 28.77
C PRO A 691 -11.53 -21.23 28.39
N SER A 692 -12.01 -20.41 27.44
CA SER A 692 -11.30 -19.20 27.02
C SER A 692 -11.17 -18.16 28.14
N SER A 693 -12.09 -18.18 29.12
CA SER A 693 -11.98 -17.38 30.34
C SER A 693 -10.77 -17.79 31.22
N LEU A 694 -10.44 -19.08 31.26
CA LEU A 694 -9.31 -19.59 32.03
C LEU A 694 -7.99 -19.28 31.32
N MET A 695 -7.94 -19.45 29.99
CA MET A 695 -6.79 -19.04 29.17
C MET A 695 -6.50 -17.54 29.37
N MET A 696 -7.53 -16.70 29.34
CA MET A 696 -7.41 -15.27 29.62
C MET A 696 -6.89 -14.98 31.03
N ALA A 697 -7.37 -15.71 32.05
CA ALA A 697 -6.89 -15.55 33.42
C ALA A 697 -5.42 -15.94 33.57
N ASN A 698 -4.98 -17.01 32.91
CA ASN A 698 -3.58 -17.44 32.90
C ASN A 698 -2.68 -16.41 32.19
N ASN A 699 -3.10 -15.92 31.01
CA ASN A 699 -2.38 -14.86 30.30
C ASN A 699 -2.27 -13.58 31.13
N GLN A 700 -3.35 -13.15 31.79
CA GLN A 700 -3.33 -11.95 32.63
C GLN A 700 -2.41 -12.14 33.85
N ALA A 701 -2.44 -13.31 34.51
CA ALA A 701 -1.56 -13.60 35.63
C ALA A 701 -0.08 -13.58 35.24
N ALA A 702 0.26 -14.09 34.06
CA ALA A 702 1.61 -14.02 33.52
C ALA A 702 2.03 -12.57 33.23
N VAL A 703 1.20 -11.79 32.52
CA VAL A 703 1.47 -10.37 32.24
C VAL A 703 1.69 -9.58 33.53
N ASP A 704 0.81 -9.73 34.51
CA ASP A 704 0.89 -9.03 35.79
C ASP A 704 2.20 -9.37 36.52
N ALA A 705 2.58 -10.65 36.57
CA ALA A 705 3.80 -11.09 37.21
C ALA A 705 5.08 -10.62 36.49
N ILE A 706 5.09 -10.68 35.14
CA ILE A 706 6.21 -10.16 34.31
C ILE A 706 6.42 -8.67 34.59
N ARG A 707 5.33 -7.89 34.61
CA ARG A 707 5.41 -6.45 34.87
C ARG A 707 5.77 -6.14 36.33
N ALA A 708 5.28 -6.94 37.28
CA ALA A 708 5.67 -6.83 38.69
C ALA A 708 7.16 -7.13 38.92
N ALA A 709 7.77 -7.99 38.10
CA ALA A 709 9.21 -8.25 38.09
C ALA A 709 10.04 -7.08 37.51
N GLY A 710 9.40 -6.04 36.96
CA GLY A 710 10.05 -4.87 36.39
C GLY A 710 10.45 -5.01 34.90
N ALA A 711 10.12 -6.15 34.28
CA ALA A 711 10.51 -6.43 32.90
C ALA A 711 9.66 -5.61 31.89
N LYS A 712 10.35 -4.97 30.94
CA LYS A 712 9.74 -4.11 29.90
C LYS A 712 9.59 -4.81 28.55
N ASN A 713 10.13 -6.02 28.46
CA ASN A 713 10.14 -6.87 27.28
C ASN A 713 8.77 -6.96 26.61
N LEU A 714 8.77 -7.12 25.30
CA LEU A 714 7.56 -7.45 24.56
C LEU A 714 7.01 -8.79 25.06
N ILE A 715 5.71 -8.84 25.29
CA ILE A 715 4.97 -10.06 25.59
C ILE A 715 4.17 -10.43 24.33
N ILE A 716 4.15 -11.70 23.94
CA ILE A 716 3.21 -12.21 22.95
C ILE A 716 2.27 -13.22 23.61
N ALA A 717 0.98 -12.96 23.50
CA ALA A 717 -0.06 -13.70 24.21
C ALA A 717 -0.88 -14.55 23.22
N PRO A 718 -0.96 -15.88 23.44
CA PRO A 718 -1.73 -16.77 22.58
C PRO A 718 -3.23 -16.71 22.91
N GLY A 719 -4.05 -17.10 21.93
CA GLY A 719 -5.45 -17.44 22.10
C GLY A 719 -5.67 -18.92 22.42
N ASN A 720 -6.94 -19.30 22.46
CA ASN A 720 -7.38 -20.70 22.49
C ASN A 720 -7.51 -21.26 21.06
N SER A 721 -7.93 -22.52 20.91
CA SER A 721 -8.02 -23.20 19.60
C SER A 721 -6.68 -23.17 18.86
N TRP A 722 -5.61 -23.58 19.54
CA TRP A 722 -4.25 -23.65 18.99
C TRP A 722 -3.72 -22.30 18.53
N THR A 723 -4.29 -21.20 19.04
CA THR A 723 -3.99 -19.82 18.63
C THR A 723 -4.07 -19.58 17.11
N GLY A 724 -4.90 -20.38 16.42
CA GLY A 724 -5.04 -20.38 14.97
C GLY A 724 -5.59 -19.07 14.41
N GLY A 725 -4.93 -18.51 13.40
CA GLY A 725 -5.36 -17.28 12.72
C GLY A 725 -6.72 -17.43 12.03
N HIS A 726 -6.92 -18.54 11.32
CA HIS A 726 -8.18 -18.91 10.66
C HIS A 726 -9.36 -18.99 11.63
N ALA A 727 -9.14 -19.47 12.85
CA ALA A 727 -10.18 -19.67 13.86
C ALA A 727 -10.35 -18.48 14.83
N TRP A 728 -9.57 -17.40 14.69
CA TRP A 728 -9.46 -16.35 15.71
C TRP A 728 -10.79 -15.71 16.14
N THR A 729 -11.71 -15.57 15.17
CA THR A 729 -13.05 -15.00 15.38
C THR A 729 -14.16 -16.05 15.41
N GLU A 730 -13.81 -17.33 15.36
CA GLU A 730 -14.75 -18.45 15.32
C GLU A 730 -14.97 -19.04 16.73
N GLY A 731 -16.06 -19.81 16.92
CA GLY A 731 -16.37 -20.43 18.23
C GLY A 731 -17.33 -19.64 19.13
N GLY A 732 -17.98 -18.58 18.62
CA GLY A 732 -19.03 -17.86 19.35
C GLY A 732 -18.49 -17.22 20.64
N ALA A 733 -19.08 -17.53 21.79
CA ALA A 733 -18.66 -16.96 23.08
C ALA A 733 -17.23 -17.36 23.49
N GLU A 734 -16.72 -18.49 22.99
CA GLU A 734 -15.39 -19.00 23.29
C GLU A 734 -14.30 -18.47 22.33
N ALA A 735 -14.67 -17.70 21.30
CA ALA A 735 -13.72 -17.16 20.33
C ALA A 735 -12.60 -16.35 21.00
N SER A 736 -11.34 -16.60 20.64
CA SER A 736 -10.16 -15.92 21.22
C SER A 736 -10.28 -14.39 21.13
N SER A 737 -10.80 -13.88 20.02
CA SER A 737 -11.10 -12.46 19.78
C SER A 737 -12.01 -11.79 20.83
N ASN A 738 -12.92 -12.53 21.47
CA ASN A 738 -13.82 -12.01 22.51
C ASN A 738 -13.12 -11.81 23.87
N TRP A 739 -11.95 -12.42 24.03
CA TRP A 739 -11.22 -12.46 25.29
C TRP A 739 -9.94 -11.64 25.24
N LEU A 740 -9.10 -11.83 24.22
CA LEU A 740 -7.75 -11.24 24.18
C LEU A 740 -7.75 -9.70 24.06
N GLN A 741 -8.81 -9.09 23.53
CA GLN A 741 -8.97 -7.62 23.55
C GLN A 741 -9.09 -7.03 24.97
N LYS A 742 -9.39 -7.88 25.96
CA LYS A 742 -9.55 -7.47 27.37
C LYS A 742 -8.23 -7.53 28.14
N LEU A 743 -7.16 -8.06 27.55
CA LEU A 743 -5.87 -8.23 28.22
C LEU A 743 -5.27 -6.87 28.56
N VAL A 744 -4.86 -6.69 29.81
CA VAL A 744 -4.33 -5.41 30.30
C VAL A 744 -2.86 -5.55 30.58
N ASP A 745 -2.06 -4.83 29.81
CA ASP A 745 -0.64 -4.61 30.08
C ASP A 745 -0.43 -3.14 30.47
N PRO A 746 0.05 -2.83 31.69
CA PRO A 746 0.31 -1.45 32.12
C PRO A 746 1.32 -0.72 31.22
N LEU A 747 2.21 -1.45 30.54
CA LEU A 747 3.18 -0.87 29.60
C LEU A 747 2.68 -0.83 28.16
N LYS A 748 1.52 -1.44 27.87
CA LYS A 748 0.94 -1.58 26.53
C LYS A 748 1.95 -2.12 25.51
N ASN A 749 2.79 -3.07 25.93
CA ASN A 749 3.81 -3.71 25.12
C ASN A 749 3.52 -5.21 25.01
N THR A 750 2.29 -5.53 24.58
CA THR A 750 1.81 -6.89 24.36
C THR A 750 1.23 -7.01 22.96
N ALA A 751 1.66 -8.03 22.22
CA ALA A 751 1.12 -8.42 20.92
C ALA A 751 0.42 -9.79 21.02
N ILE A 752 -0.29 -10.17 19.98
CA ILE A 752 -0.98 -11.44 19.86
C ILE A 752 -0.08 -12.46 19.19
N ASP A 753 -0.02 -13.65 19.77
CA ASP A 753 0.69 -14.78 19.20
C ASP A 753 -0.24 -15.61 18.31
N ILE A 754 0.14 -15.89 17.07
CA ILE A 754 -0.72 -16.54 16.07
C ILE A 754 0.05 -17.66 15.38
N HIS A 755 -0.62 -18.79 15.20
CA HIS A 755 -0.14 -19.90 14.39
C HIS A 755 -1.05 -20.06 13.17
N GLU A 756 -0.48 -20.44 12.03
CA GLU A 756 -1.26 -20.65 10.81
C GLU A 756 -0.54 -21.60 9.85
N TYR A 757 -1.14 -22.78 9.64
CA TYR A 757 -0.75 -23.73 8.59
C TYR A 757 -1.76 -23.71 7.45
N LEU A 758 -1.31 -24.13 6.27
CA LEU A 758 -2.06 -23.95 5.01
C LEU A 758 -2.58 -25.27 4.44
N ASP A 759 -2.42 -26.37 5.17
CA ASP A 759 -2.95 -27.67 4.83
C ASP A 759 -4.44 -27.81 5.18
N GLU A 760 -5.06 -28.92 4.77
CA GLU A 760 -6.53 -29.02 4.68
C GLU A 760 -7.27 -28.80 6.00
N ASP A 761 -6.64 -29.10 7.13
CA ASP A 761 -7.20 -28.96 8.48
C ASP A 761 -6.40 -27.98 9.37
N PHE A 762 -5.47 -27.21 8.79
CA PHE A 762 -4.62 -26.24 9.46
C PHE A 762 -3.70 -26.82 10.56
N SER A 763 -3.51 -28.15 10.59
CA SER A 763 -2.69 -28.82 11.60
C SER A 763 -1.19 -28.77 11.31
N GLY A 764 -0.81 -28.48 10.06
CA GLY A 764 0.56 -28.66 9.60
C GLY A 764 0.95 -30.14 9.54
N GLY A 765 0.01 -31.06 9.40
CA GLY A 765 0.25 -32.50 9.29
C GLY A 765 0.41 -32.99 7.85
N HIS A 766 -0.15 -32.27 6.88
CA HIS A 766 -0.32 -32.77 5.51
C HIS A 766 0.60 -32.09 4.50
N THR A 767 1.01 -32.85 3.47
CA THR A 767 1.96 -32.36 2.46
C THR A 767 1.37 -31.23 1.61
N ALA A 768 0.06 -31.27 1.33
CA ALA A 768 -0.57 -30.35 0.39
C ALA A 768 -1.07 -29.07 1.10
N CYS A 769 -0.58 -27.91 0.65
CA CYS A 769 -1.19 -26.63 1.00
C CYS A 769 -2.44 -26.42 0.14
N THR A 770 -3.59 -26.30 0.78
CA THR A 770 -4.92 -26.19 0.14
C THR A 770 -5.72 -24.98 0.61
N GLN A 771 -5.29 -24.33 1.70
CA GLN A 771 -5.98 -23.21 2.31
C GLN A 771 -5.42 -21.87 1.83
N ASP A 772 -6.31 -20.91 1.59
CA ASP A 772 -5.94 -19.58 1.11
C ASP A 772 -5.54 -18.68 2.30
N PRO A 773 -4.24 -18.34 2.46
CA PRO A 773 -3.76 -17.62 3.64
C PRO A 773 -4.40 -16.23 3.78
N VAL A 774 -4.76 -15.58 2.67
CA VAL A 774 -5.39 -14.25 2.70
C VAL A 774 -6.79 -14.35 3.31
N LYS A 775 -7.53 -15.41 3.00
CA LYS A 775 -8.88 -15.63 3.57
C LYS A 775 -8.79 -15.97 5.04
N ASN A 776 -7.87 -16.86 5.42
CA ASN A 776 -7.69 -17.30 6.80
C ASN A 776 -7.35 -16.12 7.72
N LEU A 777 -6.40 -15.29 7.31
CA LEU A 777 -5.91 -14.18 8.13
C LEU A 777 -6.80 -12.93 8.05
N GLN A 778 -7.79 -12.86 7.15
CA GLN A 778 -8.59 -11.66 6.94
C GLN A 778 -9.36 -11.23 8.19
N ALA A 779 -10.01 -12.17 8.87
CA ALA A 779 -10.83 -11.88 10.03
C ALA A 779 -9.99 -11.44 11.22
N LEU A 780 -8.90 -12.16 11.49
CA LEU A 780 -7.87 -11.77 12.47
C LEU A 780 -7.33 -10.36 12.17
N THR A 781 -6.92 -10.09 10.94
CA THR A 781 -6.35 -8.78 10.55
C THR A 781 -7.35 -7.65 10.77
N ALA A 782 -8.62 -7.87 10.42
CA ALA A 782 -9.68 -6.90 10.66
C ALA A 782 -9.88 -6.65 12.17
N TRP A 783 -9.84 -7.70 12.98
CA TRP A 783 -9.96 -7.59 14.43
C TRP A 783 -8.76 -6.88 15.08
N LEU A 784 -7.52 -7.15 14.61
CA LEU A 784 -6.31 -6.43 15.04
C LEU A 784 -6.42 -4.93 14.73
N LYS A 785 -6.92 -4.57 13.54
CA LYS A 785 -7.18 -3.18 13.12
C LYS A 785 -8.22 -2.51 14.01
N GLU A 786 -9.33 -3.18 14.26
CA GLU A 786 -10.44 -2.65 15.07
C GLU A 786 -10.00 -2.37 16.51
N ASN A 787 -9.18 -3.26 17.08
CA ASN A 787 -8.73 -3.17 18.47
C ASN A 787 -7.38 -2.45 18.64
N ASN A 788 -6.77 -1.98 17.55
CA ASN A 788 -5.44 -1.37 17.55
C ASN A 788 -4.39 -2.25 18.24
N LEU A 789 -4.43 -3.54 17.91
CA LEU A 789 -3.50 -4.57 18.38
C LEU A 789 -2.52 -4.97 17.27
N LYS A 790 -1.46 -5.66 17.68
CA LYS A 790 -0.41 -6.19 16.79
C LYS A 790 -0.29 -7.68 16.97
N ALA A 791 0.26 -8.37 15.98
CA ALA A 791 0.49 -9.80 16.04
C ALA A 791 1.89 -10.19 15.56
N PHE A 792 2.33 -11.36 16.03
CA PHE A 792 3.33 -12.18 15.37
C PHE A 792 2.64 -13.42 14.79
N ILE A 793 3.14 -13.92 13.66
CA ILE A 793 2.86 -15.32 13.27
C ILE A 793 4.08 -16.16 13.62
N THR A 794 4.04 -16.86 14.76
CA THR A 794 5.22 -17.54 15.31
C THR A 794 5.35 -19.00 14.89
N GLU A 795 4.32 -19.57 14.26
CA GLU A 795 4.42 -20.85 13.57
C GLU A 795 3.63 -20.82 12.25
N PHE A 796 4.31 -21.24 11.20
CA PHE A 796 3.76 -21.56 9.89
C PHE A 796 4.77 -22.42 9.13
N GLY A 797 4.28 -23.22 8.17
CA GLY A 797 5.15 -24.06 7.36
C GLY A 797 4.42 -24.69 6.17
N GLY A 798 5.18 -25.40 5.34
CA GLY A 798 4.68 -26.05 4.13
C GLY A 798 5.73 -26.98 3.51
N SER A 799 5.25 -27.94 2.72
CA SER A 799 6.12 -28.87 1.98
C SER A 799 6.86 -28.20 0.82
N ASN A 800 7.77 -28.94 0.20
CA ASN A 800 8.48 -28.53 -1.02
C ASN A 800 7.65 -28.63 -2.32
N THR A 801 6.31 -28.65 -2.22
CA THR A 801 5.42 -28.62 -3.38
C THR A 801 5.27 -27.20 -3.95
N THR A 802 5.00 -27.10 -5.26
CA THR A 802 4.73 -25.80 -5.90
C THR A 802 3.55 -25.07 -5.28
N GLY A 803 2.49 -25.80 -4.90
CA GLY A 803 1.32 -25.20 -4.24
C GLY A 803 1.67 -24.55 -2.89
N CYS A 804 2.49 -25.23 -2.08
CA CYS A 804 2.98 -24.65 -0.83
C CYS A 804 3.92 -23.45 -1.06
N HIS A 805 4.80 -23.49 -2.05
CA HIS A 805 5.64 -22.35 -2.40
C HIS A 805 4.82 -21.09 -2.71
N ASP A 806 3.80 -21.21 -3.56
CA ASP A 806 2.94 -20.08 -3.95
C ASP A 806 2.12 -19.54 -2.77
N MET A 807 1.57 -20.43 -1.93
CA MET A 807 0.77 -20.04 -0.78
C MET A 807 1.62 -19.43 0.34
N LEU A 808 2.81 -19.96 0.62
CA LEU A 808 3.75 -19.37 1.57
C LEU A 808 4.21 -17.97 1.14
N ASN A 809 4.56 -17.78 -0.15
CA ASN A 809 4.85 -16.46 -0.70
C ASN A 809 3.66 -15.50 -0.50
N THR A 810 2.44 -15.99 -0.78
CA THR A 810 1.22 -15.19 -0.60
C THR A 810 1.02 -14.79 0.86
N MET A 811 1.25 -15.69 1.82
CA MET A 811 1.13 -15.44 3.25
C MET A 811 2.18 -14.44 3.75
N LEU A 812 3.44 -14.60 3.34
CA LEU A 812 4.54 -13.70 3.69
C LEU A 812 4.30 -12.30 3.13
N THR A 813 3.92 -12.18 1.85
CA THR A 813 3.52 -10.90 1.26
C THR A 813 2.29 -10.30 1.94
N TYR A 814 1.32 -11.11 2.36
CA TYR A 814 0.17 -10.61 3.11
C TYR A 814 0.58 -9.95 4.43
N MET A 815 1.51 -10.54 5.18
CA MET A 815 2.06 -9.92 6.38
C MET A 815 2.85 -8.64 6.05
N GLU A 816 3.65 -8.64 4.99
CA GLU A 816 4.38 -7.46 4.50
C GLU A 816 3.45 -6.32 4.02
N ASP A 817 2.19 -6.63 3.69
CA ASP A 817 1.18 -5.68 3.24
C ASP A 817 0.24 -5.19 4.35
N ASN A 818 0.35 -5.73 5.57
CA ASN A 818 -0.53 -5.40 6.70
C ASN A 818 0.30 -5.00 7.95
N PRO A 819 0.29 -3.71 8.34
CA PRO A 819 1.15 -3.19 9.42
C PRO A 819 0.80 -3.74 10.82
N GLU A 820 -0.26 -4.53 10.93
CA GLU A 820 -0.64 -5.25 12.15
C GLU A 820 0.36 -6.36 12.51
N TYR A 821 1.09 -6.89 11.53
CA TYR A 821 2.09 -7.93 11.74
C TYR A 821 3.47 -7.34 11.99
N LEU A 822 4.06 -7.66 13.15
CA LEU A 822 5.39 -7.18 13.55
C LEU A 822 6.51 -8.07 13.01
N GLY A 823 6.22 -9.36 12.87
CA GLY A 823 7.21 -10.36 12.53
C GLY A 823 6.65 -11.77 12.49
N TRP A 824 7.54 -12.70 12.14
CA TRP A 824 7.20 -14.10 11.98
C TRP A 824 8.38 -15.04 12.24
N THR A 825 8.08 -16.28 12.64
CA THR A 825 9.04 -17.40 12.69
C THR A 825 8.47 -18.61 11.95
N ALA A 826 9.23 -19.15 11.00
CA ALA A 826 8.84 -20.38 10.31
C ALA A 826 9.12 -21.62 11.18
N TRP A 827 8.26 -22.65 11.06
CA TRP A 827 8.37 -23.89 11.83
C TRP A 827 8.91 -25.04 10.95
N ALA A 828 10.10 -25.59 11.20
CA ALA A 828 11.10 -25.23 12.21
C ALA A 828 12.52 -25.68 11.83
N ALA A 829 13.51 -25.12 12.52
CA ALA A 829 14.90 -25.55 12.62
C ALA A 829 15.15 -26.26 13.97
N GLY A 830 16.40 -26.59 14.26
CA GLY A 830 16.82 -27.20 15.53
C GLY A 830 17.68 -28.47 15.35
N PRO A 831 18.60 -28.75 16.30
CA PRO A 831 19.64 -29.74 16.12
C PRO A 831 19.17 -31.20 16.06
N PHE A 832 17.97 -31.53 16.58
CA PHE A 832 17.57 -32.92 16.85
C PHE A 832 16.49 -33.47 15.88
N TRP A 833 16.17 -32.74 14.81
CA TRP A 833 15.25 -33.24 13.79
C TRP A 833 15.81 -34.43 13.00
N GLY A 834 17.13 -34.48 12.77
CA GLY A 834 17.72 -35.47 11.87
C GLY A 834 17.06 -35.41 10.48
N SER A 835 16.51 -36.54 10.02
CA SER A 835 15.70 -36.61 8.78
C SER A 835 14.20 -36.35 9.00
N ALA A 836 13.73 -36.26 10.24
CA ALA A 836 12.32 -35.95 10.52
C ALA A 836 11.96 -34.53 10.05
N SER A 837 10.69 -34.34 9.73
CA SER A 837 10.17 -33.06 9.28
C SER A 837 9.28 -32.41 10.34
N PRO A 838 9.38 -31.08 10.51
CA PRO A 838 8.67 -30.35 11.55
C PRO A 838 7.17 -30.18 11.27
N CYS A 839 6.79 -30.13 10.00
CA CYS A 839 5.40 -30.01 9.58
C CYS A 839 5.26 -30.40 8.10
N CYS A 840 4.01 -30.58 7.68
CA CYS A 840 3.52 -30.51 6.32
C CYS A 840 4.15 -31.54 5.38
N THR A 841 4.24 -32.81 5.78
CA THR A 841 4.88 -33.83 4.94
C THR A 841 4.17 -35.17 4.90
N ASP A 842 2.98 -35.34 5.51
CA ASP A 842 2.32 -36.65 5.66
C ASP A 842 3.29 -37.71 6.25
N SER A 843 4.05 -37.30 7.27
CA SER A 843 5.12 -38.10 7.90
C SER A 843 6.33 -38.43 7.00
N ASN A 844 6.43 -37.88 5.78
CA ASN A 844 7.65 -38.00 5.00
C ASN A 844 8.81 -37.28 5.70
N LYS A 845 9.99 -37.90 5.61
CA LYS A 845 11.20 -37.46 6.30
C LYS A 845 12.07 -36.62 5.38
N LEU A 846 11.70 -35.36 5.22
CA LEU A 846 12.36 -34.38 4.36
C LEU A 846 13.36 -33.50 5.11
N GLY A 847 13.69 -33.82 6.36
CA GLY A 847 14.50 -32.96 7.23
C GLY A 847 13.76 -31.67 7.63
N SER A 848 14.51 -30.75 8.25
CA SER A 848 14.02 -29.50 8.84
C SER A 848 14.60 -28.27 8.13
N PHE A 849 14.31 -27.07 8.66
CA PHE A 849 14.96 -25.82 8.24
C PHE A 849 16.36 -25.63 8.85
N GLU A 850 16.90 -26.62 9.57
CA GLU A 850 18.25 -26.56 10.10
C GLU A 850 19.29 -26.58 8.97
N PRO A 851 20.23 -25.61 8.89
CA PRO A 851 21.32 -25.63 7.94
C PRO A 851 22.14 -26.92 8.05
N GLY A 852 22.21 -27.67 6.95
CA GLY A 852 22.89 -28.97 6.91
C GLY A 852 21.99 -30.17 7.19
N SER A 853 20.71 -29.97 7.51
CA SER A 853 19.70 -31.03 7.54
C SER A 853 19.60 -31.75 6.19
N LYS A 854 19.20 -33.03 6.23
CA LYS A 854 19.03 -33.91 5.07
C LYS A 854 17.74 -34.70 5.17
N ALA A 855 17.14 -34.96 4.01
CA ALA A 855 16.07 -35.94 3.89
C ALA A 855 16.61 -37.37 4.15
N ASP A 856 15.72 -38.31 4.44
CA ASP A 856 16.08 -39.70 4.80
C ASP A 856 16.77 -40.45 3.65
N ASP A 857 16.52 -40.03 2.40
CA ASP A 857 17.17 -40.55 1.20
C ASP A 857 18.55 -39.89 0.92
N GLY A 858 19.01 -39.00 1.81
CA GLY A 858 20.23 -38.22 1.65
C GLY A 858 20.10 -37.02 0.72
N GLY A 859 18.89 -36.76 0.20
CA GLY A 859 18.56 -35.64 -0.67
C GLY A 859 18.47 -34.27 0.04
N PRO A 860 18.13 -33.22 -0.72
CA PRO A 860 17.92 -31.87 -0.18
C PRO A 860 16.81 -31.84 0.88
N SER A 861 17.02 -31.09 1.96
CA SER A 861 16.03 -30.97 3.04
C SER A 861 15.03 -29.84 2.80
N LEU A 862 14.09 -29.64 3.73
CA LEU A 862 13.22 -28.45 3.75
C LEU A 862 14.02 -27.14 3.86
N TYR A 863 15.21 -27.14 4.46
CA TYR A 863 16.13 -26.00 4.39
C TYR A 863 16.50 -25.65 2.94
N ASP A 864 16.90 -26.66 2.17
CA ASP A 864 17.33 -26.49 0.78
C ASP A 864 16.16 -26.19 -0.17
N THR A 865 14.97 -26.74 0.13
CA THR A 865 13.84 -26.78 -0.82
C THR A 865 12.70 -25.82 -0.50
N VAL A 866 12.62 -25.31 0.73
CA VAL A 866 11.58 -24.37 1.16
C VAL A 866 12.21 -23.11 1.77
N TRP A 867 13.07 -23.25 2.78
CA TRP A 867 13.66 -22.09 3.47
C TRP A 867 14.42 -21.16 2.52
N ILE A 868 15.42 -21.68 1.80
CA ILE A 868 16.23 -20.89 0.87
C ILE A 868 15.40 -20.29 -0.29
N PRO A 869 14.62 -21.08 -1.05
CA PRO A 869 13.95 -20.55 -2.24
C PRO A 869 12.65 -19.77 -1.95
N THR A 870 12.02 -19.98 -0.79
CA THR A 870 10.71 -19.40 -0.47
C THR A 870 10.81 -18.39 0.66
N ILE A 871 11.41 -18.74 1.80
CA ILE A 871 11.34 -17.92 3.02
C ILE A 871 12.42 -16.83 3.05
N VAL A 872 13.67 -17.15 2.72
CA VAL A 872 14.80 -16.19 2.70
C VAL A 872 14.52 -14.94 1.84
N PRO A 873 13.90 -15.04 0.65
CA PRO A 873 13.52 -13.86 -0.15
C PRO A 873 12.63 -12.84 0.57
N HIS A 874 11.86 -13.29 1.57
CA HIS A 874 10.96 -12.47 2.38
C HIS A 874 11.61 -11.94 3.67
N ILE A 875 12.86 -12.28 3.97
CA ILE A 875 13.61 -11.64 5.07
C ILE A 875 13.96 -10.20 4.64
N PRO A 876 13.43 -9.16 5.32
CA PRO A 876 13.72 -7.78 4.97
C PRO A 876 15.21 -7.45 5.08
N LYS A 877 15.71 -6.60 4.17
CA LYS A 877 17.09 -6.11 4.21
C LYS A 877 17.38 -5.21 5.41
N GLU A 878 16.37 -4.49 5.88
CA GLU A 878 16.42 -3.65 7.08
C GLU A 878 15.50 -4.27 8.12
N LEU A 879 16.07 -4.70 9.24
CA LEU A 879 15.37 -5.30 10.37
C LEU A 879 15.75 -4.55 11.64
N GLN A 880 14.98 -4.70 12.72
CA GLN A 880 15.39 -4.12 14.00
C GLN A 880 16.52 -4.96 14.59
N TRP A 881 17.68 -4.37 14.85
CA TRP A 881 18.85 -5.07 15.43
C TRP A 881 19.24 -4.54 16.81
N SER A 882 18.68 -3.42 17.23
CA SER A 882 19.01 -2.73 18.47
C SER A 882 17.76 -2.25 19.20
N GLY A 883 17.92 -2.01 20.50
CA GLY A 883 16.86 -1.55 21.39
C GLY A 883 15.90 -2.66 21.82
N LEU A 884 14.96 -2.27 22.68
CA LEU A 884 13.89 -3.12 23.17
C LEU A 884 12.90 -3.49 22.05
N ALA A 885 12.46 -4.76 22.02
CA ALA A 885 11.34 -5.15 21.18
C ALA A 885 10.05 -4.45 21.63
N THR A 886 9.30 -3.84 20.71
CA THR A 886 8.03 -3.19 21.05
C THR A 886 6.92 -3.39 20.03
N VAL A 887 5.66 -3.26 20.46
CA VAL A 887 4.48 -3.27 19.58
C VAL A 887 4.46 -2.14 18.54
N ASN A 888 5.28 -1.10 18.72
CA ASN A 888 5.40 -0.02 17.72
C ASN A 888 6.59 -0.26 16.76
N GLY A 889 7.31 -1.36 16.95
CA GLY A 889 8.61 -1.60 16.34
C GLY A 889 9.67 -0.60 16.80
N GLY A 890 10.86 -0.71 16.22
CA GLY A 890 12.02 0.13 16.51
C GLY A 890 12.69 0.65 15.25
N GLU A 891 13.90 1.18 15.41
CA GLU A 891 14.71 1.57 14.26
C GLU A 891 15.16 0.32 13.50
N VAL A 892 14.92 0.29 12.18
CA VAL A 892 15.38 -0.77 11.30
C VAL A 892 16.71 -0.37 10.66
N SER A 893 17.62 -1.32 10.55
CA SER A 893 18.93 -1.12 9.92
C SER A 893 19.35 -2.35 9.15
N VAL A 894 20.25 -2.16 8.19
CA VAL A 894 20.99 -3.29 7.60
C VAL A 894 21.98 -3.79 8.64
N ARG A 895 22.05 -5.11 8.85
CA ARG A 895 23.12 -5.71 9.65
C ARG A 895 24.44 -5.55 8.92
N ALA A 896 25.42 -4.92 9.59
CA ALA A 896 26.76 -4.70 9.04
C ALA A 896 27.47 -6.00 8.64
#